data_AF-A0A4Q4TW63-F1
#
_entry.id   AF-A0A4Q4TW63-F1
#
_cell.length_a   1.000
_cell.length_b   1.000
_cell.length_c   1.000
_cell.angle_alpha   90.00
_cell.angle_beta   90.00
_cell.angle_gamma   90.00
#
_symmetry.space_group_name_H-M   'P 1'
#
loop_
_entity.id
_entity.type
_entity.pdbx_description
1 polymer ?
#
loop_
_entity_poly.entity_id
_entity_poly.type
_entity_poly.pdbx_seq_one_letter_code
_entity_poly.pdbx_strand_id
1 'polypeptide(L)'
;MYFGLLSAILGKAIDRDTITRSDNGGRRIIDSIKVDTLLKERGKYLSRIPPPLRDREVQFWAVYIQKDTWDIVNGPMLDYLLTSGFHDRPDLWSEPLYAVIFSIDVFLDQVDAFVRRPDRVYGWGSRDLRRCNLVASFPPFRNSIRKSGRCASLAWCLQLSASDWYRLLFLPNHAPPRDHSDCNDRRCKQSGSTKTRHREGCPVKGCVSLGSDMESVLKCISEDGLPLIQCEEDEQGEVRIETVRGNLLSNYTAISHVWSGGMGNQAENTLPRCQLRYLLHSIADLPPPPPLSIHPATSSSSYNMKQSLTTKLPSQWRPRRRRALFWIDSLCIPTTPDKNDNDVSDKRRKTLGESKSKAINSMAQLYAGAEQVLVFDPEIQHLPYDAVAGDEYALALCIKCCPWMARSWPLQEGALGQNLYMRFKDRSVLLTSSIYHRVGLPSFRMLEHYQQFPTILEEGPIPSPTTRLSEVWDSLANRSSTMTEDLPAILATMLDRSAEEILGLRGDRRMKALLKMEETLPLAMFYQPNSLVAGRWNPNVPGSDPGQTSAHPHFGELRVTQEGLILGTRSLRDTSAIIVHGEPRSDHFTLEVNGADGEGMRYSISQDSSKVKKGDNDTSKSLFFLSKLCATGAPKYHGACFSVNTLQSGRLTIRFKTTVLWNYLDTKADPVGETYTNCQWLEDYEGEKFKEVLVDIGTYRF
;
A
#
# COMPACT_ATOMS: atom_id res chain seq x y z
N MET A 1 -5.61 17.49 27.88
CA MET A 1 -5.79 17.43 26.41
C MET A 1 -7.15 16.87 26.00
N TYR A 2 -7.49 15.62 26.33
CA TYR A 2 -8.78 14.98 25.99
C TYR A 2 -10.03 15.85 26.20
N PHE A 3 -10.25 16.36 27.41
CA PHE A 3 -11.42 17.17 27.74
C PHE A 3 -11.44 18.52 27.01
N GLY A 4 -10.28 19.15 26.85
CA GLY A 4 -10.15 20.41 26.10
C GLY A 4 -10.42 20.23 24.62
N LEU A 5 -9.92 19.14 24.03
CA LEU A 5 -10.15 18.78 22.64
C LEU A 5 -11.63 18.45 22.39
N LEU A 6 -12.25 17.62 23.22
CA LEU A 6 -13.69 17.36 23.17
C LEU A 6 -14.52 18.63 23.36
N SER A 7 -14.11 19.50 24.28
CA SER A 7 -14.77 20.79 24.49
C SER A 7 -14.70 21.68 23.25
N ALA A 8 -13.54 21.69 22.57
CA ALA A 8 -13.33 22.45 21.35
C ALA A 8 -14.16 21.89 20.17
N ILE A 9 -14.23 20.55 20.05
CA ILE A 9 -15.04 19.86 19.02
C ILE A 9 -16.55 20.06 19.26
N LEU A 10 -17.01 19.90 20.50
CA LEU A 10 -18.43 19.97 20.83
C LEU A 10 -18.94 21.43 20.94
N GLY A 11 -18.03 22.40 21.00
CA GLY A 11 -18.34 23.82 21.18
C GLY A 11 -18.94 24.12 22.56
N LYS A 12 -18.73 23.25 23.55
CA LYS A 12 -19.24 23.38 24.92
C LYS A 12 -18.26 22.75 25.91
N ALA A 13 -18.21 23.27 27.14
CA ALA A 13 -17.43 22.66 28.20
C ALA A 13 -17.90 21.23 28.49
N ILE A 14 -16.95 20.30 28.67
CA ILE A 14 -17.22 18.92 29.03
C ILE A 14 -16.69 18.65 30.42
N ASP A 15 -17.60 18.35 31.34
CA ASP A 15 -17.22 17.92 32.69
C ASP A 15 -16.63 16.50 32.65
N ARG A 16 -15.70 16.22 33.57
CA ARG A 16 -15.00 14.94 33.63
C ARG A 16 -15.94 13.75 33.83
N ASP A 17 -17.03 13.92 34.57
CA ASP A 17 -17.97 12.84 34.85
C ASP A 17 -18.93 12.56 33.68
N THR A 18 -19.01 13.49 32.72
CA THR A 18 -19.87 13.36 31.53
C THR A 18 -19.43 12.20 30.64
N ILE A 19 -18.13 11.96 30.53
CA ILE A 19 -17.55 10.95 29.63
C ILE A 19 -16.77 9.85 30.35
N THR A 20 -16.75 9.86 31.68
CA THR A 20 -16.06 8.82 32.45
C THR A 20 -17.04 7.89 33.14
N ARG A 21 -16.58 6.67 33.45
CA ARG A 21 -17.24 5.72 34.33
C ARG A 21 -16.22 5.09 35.27
N SER A 22 -16.66 4.60 36.42
CA SER A 22 -15.81 3.78 37.27
C SER A 22 -15.74 2.37 36.71
N ASP A 23 -14.54 1.79 36.66
CA ASP A 23 -14.36 0.36 36.42
C ASP A 23 -14.64 -0.45 37.69
N ASN A 24 -14.59 -1.79 37.58
CA ASN A 24 -14.82 -2.71 38.70
C ASN A 24 -13.80 -2.55 39.85
N GLY A 25 -12.68 -1.86 39.60
CA GLY A 25 -11.65 -1.54 40.58
C GLY A 25 -11.72 -0.10 41.11
N GLY A 26 -12.79 0.64 40.80
CA GLY A 26 -12.99 2.02 41.25
C GLY A 26 -12.16 3.09 40.51
N ARG A 27 -11.44 2.71 39.45
CA ARG A 27 -10.70 3.68 38.62
C ARG A 27 -11.66 4.36 37.65
N ARG A 28 -11.55 5.69 37.52
CA ARG A 28 -12.29 6.42 36.47
C ARG A 28 -11.63 6.20 35.11
N ILE A 29 -12.37 5.59 34.20
CA ILE A 29 -11.99 5.33 32.81
C ILE A 29 -12.87 6.14 31.86
N ILE A 30 -12.34 6.50 30.68
CA ILE A 30 -13.13 7.13 29.62
C ILE A 30 -14.08 6.09 29.03
N ASP A 31 -15.36 6.44 28.93
CA ASP A 31 -16.41 5.60 28.38
C ASP A 31 -16.65 5.98 26.91
N SER A 32 -16.18 5.12 26.00
CA SER A 32 -16.32 5.33 24.56
C SER A 32 -17.78 5.43 24.10
N ILE A 33 -18.73 4.77 24.79
CA ILE A 33 -20.16 4.83 24.46
C ILE A 33 -20.71 6.24 24.73
N LYS A 34 -20.31 6.84 25.85
CA LYS A 34 -20.70 8.23 26.19
C LYS A 34 -20.10 9.23 25.21
N VAL A 35 -18.83 9.04 24.82
CA VAL A 35 -18.17 9.87 23.80
C VAL A 35 -18.88 9.76 22.45
N ASP A 36 -19.18 8.55 21.97
CA ASP A 36 -19.92 8.31 20.72
C ASP A 36 -21.31 8.97 20.74
N THR A 37 -22.00 8.89 21.88
CA THR A 37 -23.31 9.55 22.06
C THR A 37 -23.21 11.06 21.88
N LEU A 38 -22.21 11.71 22.51
CA LEU A 38 -21.98 13.14 22.39
C LEU A 38 -21.61 13.55 20.95
N LEU A 39 -20.79 12.76 20.27
CA LEU A 39 -20.44 12.99 18.87
C LEU A 39 -21.70 12.89 18.00
N LYS A 40 -22.50 11.83 18.14
CA LYS A 40 -23.77 11.67 17.41
C LYS A 40 -24.74 12.84 17.63
N GLU A 41 -24.85 13.36 18.85
CA GLU A 41 -25.64 14.55 19.16
C GLU A 41 -25.13 15.79 18.40
N ARG A 42 -23.82 16.02 18.38
CA ARG A 42 -23.20 17.10 17.61
C ARG A 42 -23.44 16.92 16.11
N GLY A 43 -23.38 15.69 15.60
CA GLY A 43 -23.70 15.35 14.21
C GLY A 43 -25.14 15.72 13.83
N LYS A 44 -26.10 15.43 14.73
CA LYS A 44 -27.51 15.84 14.57
C LYS A 44 -27.69 17.36 14.63
N TYR A 45 -26.88 18.07 15.40
CA TYR A 45 -26.89 19.53 15.41
C TYR A 45 -26.37 20.09 14.08
N LEU A 46 -25.23 19.60 13.60
CA LEU A 46 -24.63 20.01 12.32
C LEU A 46 -25.55 19.76 11.13
N SER A 47 -26.26 18.63 11.10
CA SER A 47 -27.19 18.34 10.01
C SER A 47 -28.33 19.35 9.89
N ARG A 48 -28.64 20.09 10.97
CA ARG A 48 -29.64 21.17 11.00
C ARG A 48 -29.10 22.53 10.55
N ILE A 49 -27.77 22.68 10.41
CA ILE A 49 -27.13 23.92 9.94
C ILE A 49 -27.14 23.97 8.40
N PRO A 50 -27.40 25.14 7.77
CA PRO A 50 -27.28 25.32 6.33
C PRO A 50 -25.90 24.91 5.78
N PRO A 51 -25.82 24.30 4.59
CA PRO A 51 -24.57 23.77 4.02
C PRO A 51 -23.35 24.72 4.07
N PRO A 52 -23.42 26.00 3.68
CA PRO A 52 -22.24 26.86 3.66
C PRO A 52 -21.68 27.17 5.06
N LEU A 53 -22.55 27.30 6.07
CA LEU A 53 -22.13 27.52 7.46
C LEU A 53 -21.60 26.23 8.09
N ARG A 54 -22.27 25.11 7.80
CA ARG A 54 -21.85 23.76 8.22
C ARG A 54 -20.48 23.41 7.66
N ASP A 55 -20.23 23.68 6.39
CA ASP A 55 -18.96 23.38 5.74
C ASP A 55 -17.83 24.25 6.29
N ARG A 56 -18.12 25.51 6.66
CA ARG A 56 -17.16 26.39 7.35
C ARG A 56 -16.83 25.89 8.77
N GLU A 57 -17.83 25.45 9.55
CA GLU A 57 -17.60 24.87 10.88
C GLU A 57 -16.81 23.56 10.80
N VAL A 58 -17.21 22.65 9.91
CA VAL A 58 -16.53 21.36 9.70
C VAL A 58 -15.09 21.58 9.22
N GLN A 59 -14.88 22.52 8.31
CA GLN A 59 -13.55 22.89 7.84
C GLN A 59 -12.71 23.52 8.95
N PHE A 60 -13.30 24.37 9.80
CA PHE A 60 -12.58 24.93 10.95
C PHE A 60 -12.08 23.84 11.89
N TRP A 61 -12.89 22.81 12.18
CA TRP A 61 -12.48 21.70 13.03
C TRP A 61 -11.43 20.80 12.39
N ALA A 62 -11.67 20.36 11.16
CA ALA A 62 -10.79 19.45 10.45
C ALA A 62 -9.41 20.07 10.19
N VAL A 63 -9.38 21.38 9.87
CA VAL A 63 -8.16 22.07 9.45
C VAL A 63 -7.40 22.68 10.61
N TYR A 64 -8.05 23.24 11.63
CA TYR A 64 -7.34 23.91 12.73
C TYR A 64 -7.23 23.01 13.95
N ILE A 65 -8.35 22.65 14.59
CA ILE A 65 -8.32 21.93 15.86
C ILE A 65 -7.65 20.55 15.70
N GLN A 66 -8.07 19.79 14.70
CA GLN A 66 -7.59 18.43 14.53
C GLN A 66 -6.14 18.39 14.05
N LYS A 67 -5.84 19.08 12.94
CA LYS A 67 -4.50 19.19 12.35
C LYS A 67 -3.49 19.68 13.39
N ASP A 68 -3.77 20.80 14.05
CA ASP A 68 -2.81 21.40 15.00
C ASP A 68 -2.57 20.47 16.19
N THR A 69 -3.61 19.79 16.68
CA THR A 69 -3.45 18.81 17.76
C THR A 69 -2.59 17.63 17.32
N TRP A 70 -2.74 17.12 16.09
CA TRP A 70 -1.87 16.07 15.57
C TRP A 70 -0.45 16.53 15.31
N ASP A 71 -0.23 17.76 14.86
CA ASP A 71 1.11 18.31 14.66
C ASP A 71 1.85 18.39 16.02
N ILE A 72 1.14 18.71 17.10
CA ILE A 72 1.68 18.67 18.47
C ILE A 72 2.01 17.24 18.91
N VAL A 73 1.10 16.28 18.69
CA VAL A 73 1.28 14.88 19.10
C VAL A 73 2.42 14.20 18.31
N ASN A 74 2.49 14.40 17.00
CA ASN A 74 3.48 13.74 16.13
C ASN A 74 4.82 14.49 16.06
N GLY A 75 4.86 15.76 16.45
CA GLY A 75 6.08 16.56 16.49
C GLY A 75 6.64 16.66 17.91
N PRO A 76 6.42 17.79 18.63
CA PRO A 76 7.04 18.06 19.93
C PRO A 76 6.84 16.95 20.97
N MET A 77 5.65 16.34 21.02
CA MET A 77 5.35 15.33 22.03
C MET A 77 6.09 14.02 21.74
N LEU A 78 6.13 13.58 20.49
CA LEU A 78 6.90 12.40 20.08
C LEU A 78 8.40 12.64 20.23
N ASP A 79 8.89 13.82 19.88
CA ASP A 79 10.30 14.19 20.07
C ASP A 79 10.68 14.16 21.56
N TYR A 80 9.83 14.69 22.45
CA TYR A 80 10.00 14.54 23.90
C TYR A 80 10.04 13.07 24.34
N LEU A 81 9.16 12.22 23.81
CA LEU A 81 9.19 10.78 24.11
C LEU A 81 10.47 10.10 23.60
N LEU A 82 10.97 10.50 22.42
CA LEU A 82 12.18 9.95 21.83
C LEU A 82 13.46 10.49 22.50
N THR A 83 13.44 11.65 23.13
CA THR A 83 14.62 12.26 23.77
C THR A 83 14.67 12.03 25.27
N SER A 84 13.56 11.66 25.90
CA SER A 84 13.46 11.42 27.35
C SER A 84 14.19 10.17 27.87
N GLY A 85 14.92 9.43 27.01
CA GLY A 85 15.84 8.36 27.43
C GLY A 85 15.17 7.07 27.89
N PHE A 86 13.85 6.92 27.72
CA PHE A 86 13.10 5.74 28.16
C PHE A 86 12.96 4.64 27.09
N HIS A 87 13.97 4.46 26.23
CA HIS A 87 13.90 3.48 25.13
C HIS A 87 13.92 2.02 25.58
N ASP A 88 14.42 1.75 26.79
CA ASP A 88 14.57 0.40 27.34
C ASP A 88 13.28 -0.16 27.96
N ARG A 89 12.18 0.58 27.84
CA ARG A 89 10.88 0.16 28.35
C ARG A 89 10.36 -1.07 27.57
N PRO A 90 9.84 -2.09 28.27
CA PRO A 90 9.58 -3.39 27.66
C PRO A 90 8.37 -3.39 26.70
N ASP A 91 7.44 -2.44 26.82
CA ASP A 91 6.30 -2.26 25.91
C ASP A 91 5.61 -0.90 26.09
N LEU A 92 4.62 -0.62 25.23
CA LEU A 92 3.77 0.58 25.28
C LEU A 92 3.03 0.76 26.62
N TRP A 93 2.74 -0.32 27.33
CA TRP A 93 1.90 -0.31 28.53
C TRP A 93 2.69 -0.15 29.83
N SER A 94 4.01 -0.27 29.74
CA SER A 94 4.93 -0.21 30.88
C SER A 94 5.07 1.18 31.50
N GLU A 95 4.68 2.24 30.79
CA GLU A 95 4.67 3.61 31.28
C GLU A 95 3.32 4.26 30.98
N PRO A 96 2.55 4.72 31.99
CA PRO A 96 1.22 5.32 31.77
C PRO A 96 1.22 6.47 30.76
N LEU A 97 2.29 7.26 30.70
CA LEU A 97 2.40 8.38 29.75
C LEU A 97 2.29 7.90 28.30
N TYR A 98 2.88 6.76 27.94
CA TYR A 98 2.83 6.25 26.57
C TYR A 98 1.43 5.80 26.16
N ALA A 99 0.76 5.11 27.07
CA ALA A 99 -0.63 4.70 26.87
C ALA A 99 -1.54 5.93 26.71
N VAL A 100 -1.32 6.99 27.49
CA VAL A 100 -2.07 8.25 27.37
C VAL A 100 -1.84 8.89 25.99
N ILE A 101 -0.60 8.99 25.52
CA ILE A 101 -0.28 9.62 24.23
C ILE A 101 -0.84 8.82 23.07
N PHE A 102 -0.66 7.50 23.11
CA PHE A 102 -1.25 6.62 22.11
C PHE A 102 -2.79 6.70 22.12
N SER A 103 -3.41 6.76 23.30
CA SER A 103 -4.86 6.92 23.40
C SER A 103 -5.36 8.22 22.78
N ILE A 104 -4.63 9.33 22.95
CA ILE A 104 -4.93 10.60 22.30
C ILE A 104 -4.95 10.43 20.78
N ASP A 105 -3.96 9.75 20.21
CA ASP A 105 -3.88 9.54 18.76
C ASP A 105 -5.05 8.66 18.26
N VAL A 106 -5.40 7.60 19.00
CA VAL A 106 -6.60 6.79 18.76
C VAL A 106 -7.87 7.66 18.81
N PHE A 107 -7.99 8.53 19.80
CA PHE A 107 -9.14 9.41 19.94
C PHE A 107 -9.25 10.40 18.77
N LEU A 108 -8.14 11.02 18.40
CA LEU A 108 -8.11 11.93 17.26
C LEU A 108 -8.48 11.21 15.95
N ASP A 109 -8.03 9.97 15.76
CA ASP A 109 -8.40 9.11 14.62
C ASP A 109 -9.92 8.82 14.59
N GLN A 110 -10.55 8.60 15.74
CA GLN A 110 -12.01 8.44 15.81
C GLN A 110 -12.77 9.74 15.55
N VAL A 111 -12.25 10.88 16.03
CA VAL A 111 -12.81 12.20 15.68
C VAL A 111 -12.71 12.43 14.17
N ASP A 112 -11.64 11.95 13.53
CA ASP A 112 -11.41 12.10 12.09
C ASP A 112 -12.46 11.35 11.28
N ALA A 113 -12.67 10.09 11.63
CA ALA A 113 -13.73 9.28 11.04
C ALA A 113 -15.12 9.92 11.21
N PHE A 114 -15.32 10.71 12.28
CA PHE A 114 -16.58 11.41 12.55
C PHE A 114 -16.74 12.74 11.80
N VAL A 115 -15.67 13.54 11.70
CA VAL A 115 -15.69 14.89 11.07
C VAL A 115 -15.65 14.80 9.54
N ARG A 116 -15.03 13.75 8.97
CA ARG A 116 -14.85 13.59 7.54
C ARG A 116 -16.17 13.37 6.78
N ARG A 117 -16.37 14.16 5.73
CA ARG A 117 -17.19 13.78 4.57
C ARG A 117 -16.29 13.03 3.54
N PRO A 118 -16.84 12.13 2.72
CA PRO A 118 -16.10 11.35 1.72
C PRO A 118 -15.44 12.18 0.59
N ASP A 119 -15.59 13.51 0.60
CA ASP A 119 -15.26 14.45 -0.47
C ASP A 119 -13.88 15.12 -0.34
N ARG A 120 -13.12 14.87 0.74
CA ARG A 120 -11.79 15.48 0.94
C ARG A 120 -10.69 14.44 1.14
N VAL A 121 -10.04 14.11 0.02
CA VAL A 121 -8.65 13.65 -0.12
C VAL A 121 -8.27 12.45 0.73
N TYR A 122 -8.95 11.31 0.65
CA TYR A 122 -8.51 10.10 1.36
C TYR A 122 -9.03 8.84 0.66
N GLY A 123 -8.44 8.50 -0.49
CA GLY A 123 -8.54 7.14 -1.01
C GLY A 123 -7.74 6.21 -0.12
N TRP A 124 -8.29 5.01 0.16
CA TRP A 124 -7.56 3.86 0.71
C TRP A 124 -7.02 3.94 2.14
N GLY A 125 -7.79 3.49 3.14
CA GLY A 125 -7.26 3.24 4.49
C GLY A 125 -6.43 4.41 5.07
N SER A 126 -6.66 5.62 4.56
CA SER A 126 -5.61 6.62 4.47
C SER A 126 -5.64 7.50 5.71
N ARG A 127 -4.63 7.22 6.51
CA ARG A 127 -3.97 8.18 7.36
C ARG A 127 -3.74 9.50 6.61
N ASP A 128 -3.77 10.58 7.36
CA ASP A 128 -3.20 11.85 6.91
C ASP A 128 -1.74 11.64 6.46
N LEU A 129 -1.50 11.90 5.17
CA LEU A 129 -0.22 11.71 4.48
C LEU A 129 0.93 12.48 5.15
N ARG A 130 0.61 13.45 6.01
CA ARG A 130 1.57 14.25 6.75
C ARG A 130 2.09 13.60 8.02
N ARG A 131 1.78 12.33 8.29
CA ARG A 131 2.05 11.73 9.61
C ARG A 131 3.03 10.56 9.57
N CYS A 132 3.91 10.49 10.57
CA CYS A 132 4.76 9.35 10.90
C CYS A 132 4.11 8.61 12.05
N ASN A 133 3.93 7.29 11.98
CA ASN A 133 3.14 6.60 12.99
C ASN A 133 3.92 6.71 14.30
N LEU A 134 3.30 7.25 15.37
CA LEU A 134 3.88 7.22 16.71
C LEU A 134 4.50 5.83 16.96
N VAL A 135 3.78 4.81 16.50
CA VAL A 135 4.06 3.38 16.44
C VAL A 135 5.33 2.95 15.68
N ALA A 136 5.67 3.57 14.55
CA ALA A 136 6.69 3.09 13.62
C ALA A 136 8.11 3.31 14.15
N SER A 137 8.36 4.48 14.73
CA SER A 137 9.69 4.85 15.24
C SER A 137 9.82 4.65 16.76
N PHE A 138 8.72 4.47 17.49
CA PHE A 138 8.74 4.34 18.95
C PHE A 138 9.02 2.89 19.41
N PRO A 139 10.19 2.61 20.03
CA PRO A 139 10.58 1.24 20.40
C PRO A 139 9.58 0.50 21.31
N PRO A 140 9.01 1.12 22.37
CA PRO A 140 8.05 0.44 23.23
C PRO A 140 6.81 -0.06 22.48
N PHE A 141 6.33 0.69 21.48
CA PHE A 141 5.22 0.21 20.64
C PHE A 141 5.62 -1.00 19.81
N ARG A 142 6.78 -0.95 19.14
CA ARG A 142 7.30 -2.09 18.36
C ARG A 142 7.46 -3.35 19.21
N ASN A 143 7.84 -3.18 20.49
CA ASN A 143 7.91 -4.28 21.44
C ASN A 143 6.53 -4.84 21.78
N SER A 144 5.48 -4.01 21.88
CA SER A 144 4.09 -4.48 22.00
C SER A 144 3.64 -5.31 20.79
N ILE A 145 4.01 -4.91 19.57
CA ILE A 145 3.72 -5.70 18.36
C ILE A 145 4.38 -7.08 18.45
N ARG A 146 5.66 -7.14 18.84
CA ARG A 146 6.40 -8.40 19.04
C ARG A 146 5.75 -9.28 20.10
N LYS A 147 5.32 -8.70 21.22
CA LYS A 147 4.59 -9.41 22.29
C LYS A 147 3.25 -9.97 21.82
N SER A 148 2.60 -9.33 20.84
CA SER A 148 1.41 -9.87 20.18
C SER A 148 1.70 -11.02 19.19
N GLY A 149 2.96 -11.46 19.08
CA GLY A 149 3.40 -12.52 18.18
C GLY A 149 3.56 -12.07 16.73
N ARG A 150 3.75 -10.76 16.47
CA ARG A 150 3.84 -10.18 15.12
C ARG A 150 5.19 -9.50 14.89
N CYS A 151 5.56 -9.32 13.62
CA CYS A 151 6.80 -8.62 13.29
C CYS A 151 6.67 -7.10 13.54
N ALA A 152 7.68 -6.49 14.17
CA ALA A 152 7.73 -5.03 14.37
C ALA A 152 7.74 -4.24 13.05
N SER A 153 8.19 -4.84 11.94
CA SER A 153 8.19 -4.19 10.63
C SER A 153 6.81 -3.83 10.11
N LEU A 154 5.74 -4.46 10.63
CA LEU A 154 4.36 -4.09 10.30
C LEU A 154 4.08 -2.62 10.63
N ALA A 155 4.72 -2.08 11.68
CA ALA A 155 4.59 -0.68 12.08
C ALA A 155 4.95 0.29 10.95
N TRP A 156 5.86 -0.14 10.08
CA TRP A 156 6.33 0.60 8.92
C TRP A 156 5.61 0.19 7.64
N CYS A 157 5.51 -1.12 7.39
CA CYS A 157 4.95 -1.66 6.15
C CYS A 157 3.44 -1.41 6.04
N LEU A 158 2.74 -1.26 7.17
CA LEU A 158 1.31 -1.02 7.18
C LEU A 158 1.04 0.42 7.59
N GLN A 159 0.33 1.14 6.73
CA GLN A 159 -0.17 2.48 7.02
C GLN A 159 -1.47 2.44 7.83
N LEU A 160 -1.50 1.64 8.91
CA LEU A 160 -2.68 1.54 9.77
C LEU A 160 -2.91 2.83 10.56
N SER A 161 -4.18 3.12 10.81
CA SER A 161 -4.59 4.19 11.72
C SER A 161 -4.23 3.84 13.17
N ALA A 162 -4.24 4.84 14.06
CA ALA A 162 -4.00 4.59 15.49
C ALA A 162 -5.03 3.61 16.09
N SER A 163 -6.30 3.72 15.69
CA SER A 163 -7.35 2.79 16.10
C SER A 163 -7.16 1.37 15.56
N ASP A 164 -6.71 1.25 14.32
CA ASP A 164 -6.39 -0.06 13.73
C ASP A 164 -5.21 -0.72 14.44
N TRP A 165 -4.19 0.06 14.81
CA TRP A 165 -3.10 -0.40 15.67
C TRP A 165 -3.57 -0.84 17.04
N TYR A 166 -4.44 -0.04 17.67
CA TYR A 166 -5.02 -0.38 18.96
C TYR A 166 -5.74 -1.72 18.87
N ARG A 167 -6.64 -1.92 17.89
CA ARG A 167 -7.32 -3.20 17.65
C ARG A 167 -6.33 -4.33 17.43
N LEU A 168 -5.34 -4.14 16.55
CA LEU A 168 -4.37 -5.17 16.20
C LEU A 168 -3.55 -5.67 17.41
N LEU A 169 -3.19 -4.79 18.34
CA LEU A 169 -2.47 -5.17 19.56
C LEU A 169 -3.26 -6.11 20.47
N PHE A 170 -4.59 -6.07 20.43
CA PHE A 170 -5.47 -6.94 21.23
C PHE A 170 -6.06 -8.11 20.43
N LEU A 171 -5.96 -8.08 19.09
CA LEU A 171 -6.37 -9.19 18.24
C LEU A 171 -5.43 -10.39 18.43
N PRO A 172 -5.95 -11.58 18.80
CA PRO A 172 -5.14 -12.78 18.92
C PRO A 172 -4.41 -13.11 17.61
N ASN A 173 -3.16 -13.53 17.71
CA ASN A 173 -2.47 -14.14 16.58
C ASN A 173 -2.66 -15.65 16.63
N HIS A 174 -3.33 -16.21 15.62
CA HIS A 174 -3.59 -17.64 15.51
C HIS A 174 -2.44 -18.42 14.85
N ALA A 175 -1.50 -17.72 14.22
CA ALA A 175 -0.34 -18.35 13.59
C ALA A 175 0.68 -18.80 14.66
N PRO A 176 1.43 -19.89 14.41
CA PRO A 176 2.53 -20.29 15.27
C PRO A 176 3.55 -19.14 15.45
N PRO A 177 4.13 -18.97 16.65
CA PRO A 177 5.17 -17.97 16.87
C PRO A 177 6.33 -18.16 15.89
N ARG A 178 6.78 -17.07 15.27
CA ARG A 178 7.95 -17.05 14.40
C ARG A 178 9.05 -16.22 15.03
N ASP A 179 10.29 -16.63 14.80
CA ASP A 179 11.44 -15.85 15.24
C ASP A 179 11.63 -14.62 14.33
N HIS A 180 11.48 -13.43 14.90
CA HIS A 180 11.68 -12.15 14.23
C HIS A 180 12.93 -11.42 14.73
N SER A 181 13.86 -12.11 15.40
CA SER A 181 15.13 -11.57 15.89
C SER A 181 15.95 -10.87 14.78
N ASP A 182 16.01 -11.46 13.59
CA ASP A 182 16.76 -10.92 12.44
C ASP A 182 16.04 -9.82 11.64
N CYS A 183 14.77 -9.54 11.96
CA CYS A 183 13.97 -8.54 11.27
C CYS A 183 14.33 -7.13 11.76
N ASN A 184 14.34 -6.15 10.85
CA ASN A 184 14.44 -4.74 11.24
C ASN A 184 13.04 -4.10 11.31
N ASP A 185 13.00 -2.81 11.61
CA ASP A 185 11.77 -2.04 11.75
C ASP A 185 11.07 -1.71 10.43
N ARG A 186 11.71 -1.94 9.28
CA ARG A 186 11.15 -1.68 7.95
C ARG A 186 10.86 -2.92 7.13
N ARG A 187 11.46 -4.06 7.46
CA ARG A 187 11.35 -5.28 6.65
C ARG A 187 11.38 -6.55 7.49
N CYS A 188 10.39 -7.40 7.24
CA CYS A 188 10.36 -8.77 7.73
C CYS A 188 11.27 -9.66 6.85
N LYS A 189 12.24 -10.35 7.45
CA LYS A 189 13.12 -11.31 6.73
C LYS A 189 12.59 -12.74 6.71
N GLN A 190 11.55 -13.06 7.51
CA GLN A 190 10.96 -14.41 7.57
C GLN A 190 10.04 -14.72 6.37
N SER A 191 9.68 -13.71 5.58
CA SER A 191 8.87 -13.83 4.38
C SER A 191 9.70 -14.37 3.20
N GLY A 192 10.09 -15.65 3.21
CA GLY A 192 10.94 -16.16 2.14
C GLY A 192 11.37 -17.63 2.15
N SER A 193 10.82 -18.51 3.00
CA SER A 193 11.22 -19.93 2.97
C SER A 193 10.81 -20.58 1.64
N THR A 194 11.78 -20.93 0.79
CA THR A 194 11.56 -21.46 -0.57
C THR A 194 11.43 -22.98 -0.63
N LYS A 195 11.54 -23.68 0.49
CA LYS A 195 11.47 -25.14 0.53
C LYS A 195 10.01 -25.59 0.43
N THR A 196 9.72 -26.42 -0.56
CA THR A 196 8.45 -27.13 -0.69
C THR A 196 8.19 -27.97 0.57
N ARG A 197 6.97 -27.90 1.11
CA ARG A 197 6.56 -28.57 2.34
C ARG A 197 5.42 -29.54 2.05
N HIS A 198 5.39 -30.63 2.82
CA HIS A 198 4.23 -31.50 2.90
C HIS A 198 3.18 -30.90 3.85
N ARG A 199 1.92 -31.32 3.70
CA ARG A 199 0.85 -30.96 4.65
C ARG A 199 1.07 -31.66 5.99
N GLU A 200 0.59 -31.05 7.06
CA GLU A 200 0.56 -31.67 8.38
C GLU A 200 -0.22 -33.00 8.33
N GLY A 201 0.32 -34.04 8.98
CA GLY A 201 -0.24 -35.40 8.91
C GLY A 201 0.12 -36.19 7.63
N CYS A 202 0.94 -35.65 6.73
CA CYS A 202 1.43 -36.40 5.58
C CYS A 202 2.47 -37.46 6.00
N PRO A 203 2.30 -38.75 5.63
CA PRO A 203 3.35 -39.74 5.75
C PRO A 203 4.41 -39.41 4.69
N VAL A 204 5.40 -38.60 5.06
CA VAL A 204 6.47 -38.14 4.13
C VAL A 204 7.07 -39.33 3.36
N LYS A 205 7.20 -40.50 4.01
CA LYS A 205 7.51 -41.78 3.35
C LYS A 205 6.31 -42.26 2.51
N GLY A 206 6.39 -42.13 1.19
CA GLY A 206 5.39 -42.60 0.22
C GLY A 206 4.56 -41.50 -0.46
N CYS A 207 4.70 -40.25 -0.02
CA CYS A 207 4.09 -39.11 -0.70
C CYS A 207 4.97 -38.67 -1.89
N VAL A 208 4.54 -39.04 -3.10
CA VAL A 208 5.26 -38.74 -4.34
C VAL A 208 4.96 -37.32 -4.79
N SER A 209 5.95 -36.63 -5.36
CA SER A 209 5.72 -35.36 -6.07
C SER A 209 5.24 -35.62 -7.48
N LEU A 210 4.17 -34.94 -7.88
CA LEU A 210 3.61 -35.03 -9.23
C LEU A 210 3.93 -33.73 -9.97
N GLY A 211 4.34 -33.82 -11.22
CA GLY A 211 4.68 -32.67 -12.05
C GLY A 211 3.85 -32.55 -13.31
N SER A 212 3.87 -31.34 -13.88
CA SER A 212 3.30 -31.09 -15.20
C SER A 212 4.17 -31.70 -16.30
N ASP A 213 3.54 -32.07 -17.41
CA ASP A 213 4.28 -32.37 -18.63
C ASP A 213 4.83 -31.08 -19.24
N MET A 214 6.15 -30.89 -19.12
CA MET A 214 6.80 -29.66 -19.55
C MET A 214 6.73 -29.41 -21.05
N GLU A 215 6.66 -30.46 -21.88
CA GLU A 215 6.46 -30.27 -23.33
C GLU A 215 5.07 -29.70 -23.61
N SER A 216 4.03 -30.21 -22.94
CA SER A 216 2.68 -29.66 -23.03
C SER A 216 2.59 -28.22 -22.53
N VAL A 217 3.25 -27.90 -21.41
CA VAL A 217 3.32 -26.51 -20.88
C VAL A 217 3.98 -25.57 -21.89
N LEU A 218 5.15 -25.95 -22.41
CA LEU A 218 5.90 -25.12 -23.38
C LEU A 218 5.13 -24.93 -24.68
N LYS A 219 4.54 -25.99 -25.20
CA LYS A 219 3.67 -25.93 -26.39
C LYS A 219 2.50 -24.98 -26.15
N CYS A 220 1.82 -25.10 -25.02
CA CYS A 220 0.68 -24.25 -24.67
C CYS A 220 1.07 -22.76 -24.65
N ILE A 221 2.17 -22.41 -23.97
CA ILE A 221 2.67 -21.03 -23.89
C ILE A 221 3.11 -20.52 -25.27
N SER A 222 3.78 -21.35 -26.07
CA SER A 222 4.22 -20.96 -27.42
C SER A 222 3.05 -20.61 -28.35
N GLU A 223 1.92 -21.28 -28.18
CA GLU A 223 0.67 -21.09 -28.94
C GLU A 223 -0.30 -20.10 -28.30
N ASP A 224 0.18 -19.21 -27.42
CA ASP A 224 -0.62 -18.19 -26.70
C ASP A 224 -1.79 -18.77 -25.88
N GLY A 225 -1.69 -20.05 -25.50
CA GLY A 225 -2.64 -20.72 -24.62
C GLY A 225 -2.30 -20.53 -23.14
N LEU A 226 -3.29 -20.75 -22.27
CA LEU A 226 -3.08 -20.85 -20.84
C LEU A 226 -2.88 -22.32 -20.42
N PRO A 227 -1.71 -22.72 -19.91
CA PRO A 227 -1.53 -24.07 -19.37
C PRO A 227 -2.31 -24.20 -18.06
N LEU A 228 -3.31 -25.07 -18.02
CA LEU A 228 -4.12 -25.34 -16.83
C LEU A 228 -3.86 -26.77 -16.34
N ILE A 229 -4.08 -27.01 -15.05
CA ILE A 229 -3.93 -28.32 -14.42
C ILE A 229 -5.31 -28.89 -14.16
N GLN A 230 -5.63 -29.98 -14.87
CA GLN A 230 -6.74 -30.83 -14.54
C GLN A 230 -6.29 -31.81 -13.46
N CYS A 231 -6.88 -31.69 -12.27
CA CYS A 231 -6.59 -32.55 -11.13
C CYS A 231 -7.80 -33.40 -10.80
N GLU A 232 -7.59 -34.70 -10.65
CA GLU A 232 -8.64 -35.66 -10.32
C GLU A 232 -8.20 -36.59 -9.19
N GLU A 233 -9.15 -36.91 -8.32
CA GLU A 233 -9.00 -37.96 -7.31
C GLU A 233 -9.93 -39.12 -7.65
N ASP A 234 -9.35 -40.30 -7.82
CA ASP A 234 -10.10 -41.53 -8.10
C ASP A 234 -10.77 -42.11 -6.84
N GLU A 235 -11.52 -43.19 -7.00
CA GLU A 235 -12.28 -43.81 -5.90
C GLU A 235 -11.37 -44.38 -4.80
N GLN A 236 -10.10 -44.65 -5.13
CA GLN A 236 -9.07 -45.13 -4.21
C GLN A 236 -8.37 -43.97 -3.49
N GLY A 237 -8.70 -42.72 -3.81
CA GLY A 237 -8.07 -41.53 -3.26
C GLY A 237 -6.74 -41.18 -3.93
N GLU A 238 -6.37 -41.83 -5.03
CA GLU A 238 -5.16 -41.48 -5.77
C GLU A 238 -5.39 -40.22 -6.62
N VAL A 239 -4.45 -39.28 -6.48
CA VAL A 239 -4.51 -37.99 -7.17
C VAL A 239 -3.67 -38.06 -8.44
N ARG A 240 -4.25 -37.61 -9.56
CA ARG A 240 -3.59 -37.50 -10.86
C ARG A 240 -3.75 -36.08 -11.39
N ILE A 241 -2.74 -35.62 -12.10
CA ILE A 241 -2.75 -34.31 -12.76
C ILE A 241 -2.42 -34.46 -14.24
N GLU A 242 -3.06 -33.63 -15.05
CA GLU A 242 -2.81 -33.51 -16.49
C GLU A 242 -2.75 -32.04 -16.87
N THR A 243 -1.80 -31.66 -17.73
CA THR A 243 -1.72 -30.32 -18.30
C THR A 243 -2.67 -30.22 -19.48
N VAL A 244 -3.63 -29.31 -19.41
CA VAL A 244 -4.61 -29.06 -20.47
C VAL A 244 -4.48 -27.63 -20.98
N ARG A 245 -4.70 -27.43 -22.28
CA ARG A 245 -4.71 -26.10 -22.89
C ARG A 245 -6.03 -25.40 -22.60
N GLY A 246 -5.96 -24.29 -21.87
CA GLY A 246 -7.06 -23.38 -21.62
C GLY A 246 -6.89 -22.02 -22.31
N ASN A 247 -7.83 -21.13 -22.04
CA ASN A 247 -7.84 -19.73 -22.45
C ASN A 247 -8.56 -18.87 -21.38
N LEU A 248 -8.65 -17.55 -21.61
CA LEU A 248 -9.26 -16.62 -20.66
C LEU A 248 -10.78 -16.80 -20.45
N LEU A 249 -11.45 -17.60 -21.31
CA LEU A 249 -12.87 -17.94 -21.18
C LEU A 249 -13.09 -19.30 -20.51
N SER A 250 -12.01 -19.98 -20.12
CA SER A 250 -12.10 -21.26 -19.42
C SER A 250 -12.61 -21.04 -17.98
N ASN A 251 -13.44 -21.94 -17.48
CA ASN A 251 -13.86 -21.93 -16.08
C ASN A 251 -12.78 -22.61 -15.22
N TYR A 252 -11.87 -21.81 -14.67
CA TYR A 252 -10.78 -22.30 -13.83
C TYR A 252 -10.59 -21.43 -12.59
N THR A 253 -9.97 -22.03 -11.57
CA THR A 253 -9.52 -21.32 -10.37
C THR A 253 -8.04 -20.98 -10.51
N ALA A 254 -7.67 -19.71 -10.36
CA ALA A 254 -6.26 -19.33 -10.21
C ALA A 254 -5.85 -19.45 -8.74
N ILE A 255 -4.75 -20.15 -8.48
CA ILE A 255 -4.22 -20.32 -7.13
C ILE A 255 -3.22 -19.22 -6.82
N SER A 256 -3.68 -18.27 -6.03
CA SER A 256 -2.86 -17.26 -5.38
C SER A 256 -2.19 -17.90 -4.18
N HIS A 257 -0.88 -18.15 -4.23
CA HIS A 257 -0.19 -18.77 -3.10
C HIS A 257 1.08 -18.03 -2.76
N VAL A 258 1.38 -18.02 -1.47
CA VAL A 258 2.62 -17.45 -0.98
C VAL A 258 3.66 -18.55 -0.96
N TRP A 259 4.65 -18.51 -1.88
CA TRP A 259 5.78 -19.46 -1.92
C TRP A 259 6.43 -19.66 -0.53
N SER A 260 6.46 -18.62 0.30
CA SER A 260 6.99 -18.68 1.67
C SER A 260 6.23 -19.62 2.62
N GLY A 261 5.00 -20.02 2.28
CA GLY A 261 4.22 -21.03 2.97
C GLY A 261 4.64 -22.48 2.64
N GLY A 262 5.58 -22.67 1.70
CA GLY A 262 6.06 -23.99 1.28
C GLY A 262 5.14 -24.72 0.30
N MET A 263 4.23 -24.01 -0.37
CA MET A 263 3.35 -24.57 -1.41
C MET A 263 3.88 -24.39 -2.84
N GLY A 264 5.09 -23.83 -3.00
CA GLY A 264 5.75 -23.70 -4.30
C GLY A 264 6.98 -24.61 -4.43
N ASN A 265 7.48 -24.76 -5.66
CA ASN A 265 8.72 -25.48 -5.97
C ASN A 265 9.55 -24.70 -7.00
N GLN A 266 10.73 -24.22 -6.58
CA GLN A 266 11.61 -23.42 -7.44
C GLN A 266 12.53 -24.26 -8.32
N ALA A 267 12.78 -25.52 -7.90
CA ALA A 267 13.71 -26.40 -8.59
C ALA A 267 13.01 -27.09 -9.76
N GLU A 268 11.79 -27.58 -9.54
CA GLU A 268 11.07 -28.39 -10.50
C GLU A 268 9.61 -27.97 -10.58
N ASN A 269 8.99 -28.25 -11.73
CA ASN A 269 7.55 -28.06 -11.92
C ASN A 269 6.73 -29.20 -11.29
N THR A 270 6.94 -29.46 -10.00
CA THR A 270 6.32 -30.56 -9.24
C THR A 270 5.78 -30.10 -7.89
N LEU A 271 4.70 -30.73 -7.41
CA LEU A 271 4.16 -30.54 -6.07
C LEU A 271 3.87 -31.88 -5.38
N PRO A 272 4.04 -31.99 -4.04
CA PRO A 272 3.70 -33.20 -3.30
C PRO A 272 2.22 -33.59 -3.48
N ARG A 273 1.93 -34.89 -3.64
CA ARG A 273 0.56 -35.41 -3.78
C ARG A 273 -0.38 -34.91 -2.68
N CYS A 274 0.10 -34.79 -1.44
CA CYS A 274 -0.70 -34.28 -0.32
C CYS A 274 -1.12 -32.80 -0.51
N GLN A 275 -0.30 -31.98 -1.16
CA GLN A 275 -0.65 -30.58 -1.47
C GLN A 275 -1.68 -30.52 -2.59
N LEU A 276 -1.51 -31.34 -3.65
CA LEU A 276 -2.47 -31.42 -4.76
C LEU A 276 -3.85 -31.90 -4.29
N ARG A 277 -3.91 -32.89 -3.41
CA ARG A 277 -5.17 -33.33 -2.78
C ARG A 277 -5.83 -32.18 -2.02
N TYR A 278 -5.05 -31.44 -1.24
CA TYR A 278 -5.56 -30.30 -0.48
C TYR A 278 -6.09 -29.17 -1.38
N LEU A 279 -5.39 -28.85 -2.48
CA LEU A 279 -5.86 -27.88 -3.48
C LEU A 279 -7.17 -28.34 -4.10
N LEU A 280 -7.23 -29.59 -4.57
CA LEU A 280 -8.42 -30.19 -5.16
C LEU A 280 -9.63 -30.11 -4.22
N HIS A 281 -9.44 -30.46 -2.95
CA HIS A 281 -10.50 -30.39 -1.94
C HIS A 281 -10.91 -28.95 -1.66
N SER A 282 -9.94 -28.06 -1.50
CA SER A 282 -10.21 -26.64 -1.21
C SER A 282 -10.96 -25.94 -2.34
N ILE A 283 -10.71 -26.32 -3.60
CA ILE A 283 -11.43 -25.81 -4.79
C ILE A 283 -12.82 -26.44 -4.87
N ALA A 284 -12.94 -27.75 -4.70
CA ALA A 284 -14.23 -28.46 -4.74
C ALA A 284 -15.21 -27.98 -3.66
N ASP A 285 -14.68 -27.52 -2.52
CA ASP A 285 -15.46 -27.01 -1.39
C ASP A 285 -15.67 -25.48 -1.43
N LEU A 286 -15.34 -24.79 -2.54
CA LEU A 286 -15.56 -23.35 -2.68
C LEU A 286 -17.07 -23.02 -2.71
N PRO A 287 -17.50 -21.95 -2.00
CA PRO A 287 -18.81 -21.37 -2.24
C PRO A 287 -18.94 -20.97 -3.72
N PRO A 288 -20.12 -21.15 -4.34
CA PRO A 288 -20.32 -20.78 -5.74
C PRO A 288 -20.02 -19.28 -5.93
N PRO A 289 -19.34 -18.91 -7.03
CA PRO A 289 -19.09 -17.51 -7.31
C PRO A 289 -20.42 -16.79 -7.58
N PRO A 290 -20.56 -15.54 -7.13
CA PRO A 290 -21.68 -14.72 -7.59
C PRO A 290 -21.64 -14.63 -9.12
N PRO A 291 -22.80 -14.67 -9.80
CA PRO A 291 -22.84 -14.54 -11.24
C PRO A 291 -22.23 -13.19 -11.65
N LEU A 292 -21.41 -13.21 -12.70
CA LEU A 292 -20.86 -12.02 -13.32
C LEU A 292 -22.01 -11.23 -13.98
N SER A 293 -22.76 -10.44 -13.21
CA SER A 293 -23.88 -9.66 -13.74
C SER A 293 -23.38 -8.42 -14.48
N ILE A 294 -23.48 -8.47 -15.82
CA ILE A 294 -23.16 -7.36 -16.74
C ILE A 294 -24.25 -6.27 -16.73
N HIS A 295 -25.41 -6.50 -16.11
CA HIS A 295 -26.54 -5.56 -16.09
C HIS A 295 -26.69 -4.80 -14.76
N PRO A 296 -27.05 -3.50 -14.79
CA PRO A 296 -27.32 -2.74 -13.57
C PRO A 296 -28.52 -3.35 -12.85
N ALA A 297 -28.35 -3.62 -11.55
CA ALA A 297 -29.44 -4.01 -10.69
C ALA A 297 -30.42 -2.83 -10.58
N THR A 298 -31.44 -2.81 -11.45
CA THR A 298 -32.59 -1.94 -11.25
C THR A 298 -33.16 -2.25 -9.88
N SER A 299 -33.27 -1.18 -9.09
CA SER A 299 -33.90 -1.08 -7.77
C SER A 299 -34.88 -2.20 -7.42
N SER A 300 -34.75 -2.70 -6.19
CA SER A 300 -35.72 -3.51 -5.46
C SER A 300 -36.08 -4.87 -6.07
N SER A 301 -35.24 -5.86 -5.79
CA SER A 301 -35.77 -7.19 -5.53
C SER A 301 -35.02 -7.81 -4.37
N SER A 302 -35.70 -7.91 -3.24
CA SER A 302 -35.30 -8.70 -2.10
C SER A 302 -34.83 -10.06 -2.59
N TYR A 303 -33.52 -10.32 -2.55
CA TYR A 303 -32.98 -11.63 -2.84
C TYR A 303 -33.68 -12.63 -1.92
N ASN A 304 -34.61 -13.37 -2.50
CA ASN A 304 -35.46 -14.29 -1.79
C ASN A 304 -34.57 -15.48 -1.42
N MET A 305 -34.14 -15.50 -0.15
CA MET A 305 -33.38 -16.58 0.51
C MET A 305 -34.12 -17.95 0.53
N LYS A 306 -35.13 -18.12 -0.33
CA LYS A 306 -35.94 -19.34 -0.47
C LYS A 306 -35.61 -20.17 -1.72
N GLN A 307 -34.76 -19.69 -2.63
CA GLN A 307 -34.31 -20.49 -3.77
C GLN A 307 -33.07 -21.37 -3.46
N SER A 308 -32.55 -21.30 -2.23
CA SER A 308 -31.53 -22.22 -1.70
C SER A 308 -32.11 -23.53 -1.12
N LEU A 309 -33.40 -23.79 -1.27
CA LEU A 309 -34.07 -25.01 -0.77
C LEU A 309 -34.37 -26.05 -1.86
N THR A 310 -33.81 -25.90 -3.07
CA THR A 310 -33.92 -26.91 -4.14
C THR A 310 -32.56 -27.42 -4.62
N THR A 311 -31.65 -27.68 -3.70
CA THR A 311 -30.46 -28.50 -3.99
C THR A 311 -30.57 -29.84 -3.29
N LYS A 312 -31.09 -30.80 -4.06
CA LYS A 312 -30.78 -32.24 -4.07
C LYS A 312 -30.78 -32.96 -2.71
N LEU A 313 -31.76 -33.85 -2.56
CA LEU A 313 -31.75 -35.00 -1.65
C LEU A 313 -30.34 -35.63 -1.52
N PRO A 314 -29.96 -36.11 -0.33
CA PRO A 314 -28.66 -36.73 -0.13
C PRO A 314 -28.60 -38.05 -0.90
N SER A 315 -27.87 -38.06 -2.01
CA SER A 315 -27.49 -39.31 -2.67
C SER A 315 -26.58 -40.07 -1.70
N GLN A 316 -27.08 -41.17 -1.18
CA GLN A 316 -26.33 -42.14 -0.40
C GLN A 316 -25.06 -42.59 -1.16
N TRP A 317 -23.93 -42.61 -0.44
CA TRP A 317 -22.79 -43.52 -0.60
C TRP A 317 -22.34 -43.83 -2.04
N ARG A 318 -21.81 -42.80 -2.73
CA ARG A 318 -20.77 -42.99 -3.75
C ARG A 318 -19.59 -42.07 -3.42
N PRO A 319 -18.33 -42.53 -3.50
CA PRO A 319 -17.18 -41.62 -3.39
C PRO A 319 -17.34 -40.55 -4.47
N ARG A 320 -17.42 -39.28 -4.09
CA ARG A 320 -17.45 -38.18 -5.05
C ARG A 320 -16.08 -38.16 -5.74
N ARG A 321 -16.01 -38.59 -7.01
CA ARG A 321 -14.87 -38.26 -7.88
C ARG A 321 -14.73 -36.75 -7.88
N ARG A 322 -13.67 -36.24 -7.24
CA ARG A 322 -13.40 -34.80 -7.17
C ARG A 322 -12.55 -34.45 -8.39
N ARG A 323 -12.95 -33.40 -9.10
CA ARG A 323 -12.20 -32.84 -10.23
C ARG A 323 -12.13 -31.33 -10.07
N ALA A 324 -10.96 -30.77 -10.32
CA ALA A 324 -10.75 -29.33 -10.39
C ALA A 324 -9.89 -28.99 -11.61
N LEU A 325 -10.15 -27.83 -12.19
CA LEU A 325 -9.32 -27.21 -13.21
C LEU A 325 -8.75 -25.93 -12.62
N PHE A 326 -7.43 -25.84 -12.49
CA PHE A 326 -6.81 -24.69 -11.86
C PHE A 326 -5.48 -24.31 -12.49
N TRP A 327 -5.05 -23.07 -12.23
CA TRP A 327 -3.72 -22.59 -12.56
C TRP A 327 -2.90 -22.37 -11.30
N ILE A 328 -1.62 -22.76 -11.32
CA ILE A 328 -0.66 -22.44 -10.25
C ILE A 328 0.74 -22.27 -10.85
N ASP A 329 1.48 -21.24 -10.45
CA ASP A 329 2.78 -20.93 -11.06
C ASP A 329 3.77 -22.11 -11.06
N SER A 330 3.78 -22.90 -9.98
CA SER A 330 4.76 -23.95 -9.75
C SER A 330 4.57 -25.12 -10.71
N LEU A 331 3.40 -25.26 -11.33
CA LEU A 331 3.12 -26.28 -12.32
C LEU A 331 2.98 -25.71 -13.74
N CYS A 332 2.70 -24.42 -13.88
CA CYS A 332 2.33 -23.80 -15.14
C CYS A 332 3.37 -22.83 -15.70
N ILE A 333 4.36 -22.40 -14.90
CA ILE A 333 5.47 -21.54 -15.34
C ILE A 333 6.76 -22.37 -15.36
N PRO A 334 7.44 -22.50 -16.51
CA PRO A 334 8.67 -23.28 -16.59
C PRO A 334 9.75 -22.81 -15.61
N THR A 335 10.34 -23.75 -14.86
CA THR A 335 11.57 -23.48 -14.12
C THR A 335 12.76 -23.41 -15.09
N THR A 336 13.68 -22.49 -14.83
CA THR A 336 14.93 -22.37 -15.59
C THR A 336 16.04 -23.06 -14.80
N PRO A 337 16.61 -24.16 -15.31
CA PRO A 337 17.72 -24.88 -14.66
C PRO A 337 18.92 -23.97 -14.41
N ASP A 338 19.73 -24.33 -13.41
CA ASP A 338 20.97 -23.60 -13.11
C ASP A 338 21.89 -23.61 -14.35
N LYS A 339 22.66 -22.53 -14.53
CA LYS A 339 23.65 -22.42 -15.62
C LYS A 339 24.71 -23.51 -15.54
N ASN A 340 24.98 -24.01 -14.34
CA ASN A 340 25.96 -25.06 -14.08
C ASN A 340 25.43 -26.48 -14.30
N ASP A 341 24.14 -26.64 -14.60
CA ASP A 341 23.54 -27.94 -14.90
C ASP A 341 23.88 -28.36 -16.34
N ASN A 342 24.94 -29.16 -16.50
CA ASN A 342 25.44 -29.59 -17.82
C ASN A 342 24.48 -30.51 -18.59
N ASP A 343 23.45 -31.05 -17.94
CA ASP A 343 22.52 -32.00 -18.57
C ASP A 343 21.48 -31.29 -19.47
N VAL A 344 21.39 -29.96 -19.40
CA VAL A 344 20.44 -29.17 -20.19
C VAL A 344 21.18 -28.40 -21.29
N SER A 345 20.80 -28.61 -22.56
CA SER A 345 21.41 -27.85 -23.67
C SER A 345 21.13 -26.34 -23.57
N ASP A 346 22.06 -25.52 -24.07
CA ASP A 346 21.89 -24.05 -24.12
C ASP A 346 20.61 -23.64 -24.87
N LYS A 347 20.29 -24.35 -25.96
CA LYS A 347 19.06 -24.13 -26.73
C LYS A 347 17.82 -24.35 -25.85
N ARG A 348 17.80 -25.43 -25.06
CA ARG A 348 16.67 -25.74 -24.17
C ARG A 348 16.55 -24.70 -23.04
N ARG A 349 17.66 -24.28 -22.44
CA ARG A 349 17.65 -23.20 -21.42
C ARG A 349 17.08 -21.91 -21.97
N LYS A 350 17.45 -21.54 -23.20
CA LYS A 350 16.92 -20.37 -23.88
C LYS A 350 15.40 -20.47 -24.10
N THR A 351 14.91 -21.60 -24.62
CA THR A 351 13.47 -21.83 -24.81
C THR A 351 12.70 -21.76 -23.49
N LEU A 352 13.21 -22.39 -22.42
CA LEU A 352 12.60 -22.32 -21.09
C LEU A 352 12.54 -20.88 -20.56
N GLY A 353 13.62 -20.11 -20.75
CA GLY A 353 13.68 -18.70 -20.37
C GLY A 353 12.67 -17.85 -21.13
N GLU A 354 12.59 -18.00 -22.46
CA GLU A 354 11.62 -17.28 -23.30
C GLU A 354 10.18 -17.60 -22.93
N SER A 355 9.84 -18.89 -22.74
CA SER A 355 8.51 -19.30 -22.30
C SER A 355 8.18 -18.82 -20.89
N LYS A 356 9.15 -18.83 -19.97
CA LYS A 356 8.97 -18.26 -18.62
C LYS A 356 8.66 -16.78 -18.67
N SER A 357 9.43 -16.00 -19.45
CA SER A 357 9.17 -14.57 -19.64
C SER A 357 7.78 -14.32 -20.24
N LYS A 358 7.39 -15.09 -21.27
CA LYS A 358 6.05 -15.00 -21.87
C LYS A 358 4.94 -15.31 -20.86
N ALA A 359 5.08 -16.38 -20.07
CA ALA A 359 4.10 -16.73 -19.05
C ALA A 359 3.99 -15.67 -17.95
N ILE A 360 5.11 -15.09 -17.50
CA ILE A 360 5.14 -14.00 -16.51
C ILE A 360 4.40 -12.76 -17.05
N ASN A 361 4.61 -12.41 -18.31
CA ASN A 361 3.94 -11.26 -18.94
C ASN A 361 2.41 -11.47 -19.07
N SER A 362 1.94 -12.71 -19.14
CA SER A 362 0.50 -13.04 -19.22
C SER A 362 -0.20 -13.24 -17.87
N MET A 363 0.52 -13.21 -16.73
CA MET A 363 -0.07 -13.49 -15.41
C MET A 363 -1.23 -12.54 -15.06
N ALA A 364 -1.14 -11.28 -15.48
CA ALA A 364 -2.20 -10.30 -15.28
C ALA A 364 -3.54 -10.76 -15.85
N GLN A 365 -3.51 -11.12 -17.14
CA GLN A 365 -4.68 -11.53 -17.90
C GLN A 365 -5.24 -12.83 -17.32
N LEU A 366 -4.35 -13.72 -16.87
CA LEU A 366 -4.72 -14.94 -16.18
C LEU A 366 -5.55 -14.67 -14.92
N TYR A 367 -5.05 -13.88 -13.97
CA TYR A 367 -5.84 -13.58 -12.77
C TYR A 367 -7.13 -12.83 -13.10
N ALA A 368 -7.11 -11.96 -14.11
CA ALA A 368 -8.29 -11.25 -14.57
C ALA A 368 -9.38 -12.15 -15.21
N GLY A 369 -8.96 -13.21 -15.91
CA GLY A 369 -9.83 -14.18 -16.59
C GLY A 369 -10.21 -15.39 -15.75
N ALA A 370 -9.65 -15.55 -14.55
CA ALA A 370 -10.01 -16.64 -13.66
C ALA A 370 -11.43 -16.42 -13.08
N GLU A 371 -12.26 -17.46 -13.08
CA GLU A 371 -13.60 -17.42 -12.47
C GLU A 371 -13.47 -17.14 -10.96
N GLN A 372 -12.43 -17.71 -10.35
CA GLN A 372 -12.11 -17.57 -8.94
C GLN A 372 -10.60 -17.45 -8.75
N VAL A 373 -10.17 -16.56 -7.85
CA VAL A 373 -8.79 -16.53 -7.34
C VAL A 373 -8.82 -17.03 -5.91
N LEU A 374 -8.15 -18.14 -5.61
CA LEU A 374 -8.10 -18.72 -4.27
C LEU A 374 -6.75 -18.47 -3.62
N VAL A 375 -6.76 -17.73 -2.51
CA VAL A 375 -5.58 -17.33 -1.75
C VAL A 375 -5.31 -18.30 -0.60
N PHE A 376 -4.10 -18.83 -0.57
CA PHE A 376 -3.56 -19.62 0.55
C PHE A 376 -2.46 -18.83 1.27
N ASP A 377 -2.85 -18.10 2.31
CA ASP A 377 -1.91 -17.40 3.18
C ASP A 377 -1.56 -18.25 4.42
N PRO A 378 -0.27 -18.39 4.77
CA PRO A 378 0.16 -19.27 5.85
C PRO A 378 -0.30 -18.85 7.24
N GLU A 379 -0.70 -17.59 7.47
CA GLU A 379 -1.22 -17.13 8.77
C GLU A 379 -2.74 -17.25 8.82
N ILE A 380 -3.43 -16.86 7.75
CA ILE A 380 -4.90 -16.98 7.67
C ILE A 380 -5.36 -18.44 7.65
N GLN A 381 -4.57 -19.36 7.11
CA GLN A 381 -4.85 -20.80 7.21
C GLN A 381 -4.87 -21.35 8.66
N HIS A 382 -4.38 -20.61 9.64
CA HIS A 382 -4.49 -20.97 11.06
C HIS A 382 -5.66 -20.29 11.78
N LEU A 383 -6.25 -19.25 11.17
CA LEU A 383 -7.38 -18.50 11.71
C LEU A 383 -8.70 -19.23 11.40
N PRO A 384 -9.48 -19.67 12.42
CA PRO A 384 -10.85 -20.12 12.20
C PRO A 384 -11.71 -18.93 11.77
N TYR A 385 -12.54 -19.09 10.73
CA TYR A 385 -13.35 -17.97 10.24
C TYR A 385 -14.33 -17.45 11.30
N ASP A 386 -14.91 -18.34 12.12
CA ASP A 386 -15.87 -17.97 13.17
C ASP A 386 -15.28 -17.02 14.22
N ALA A 387 -13.94 -16.95 14.34
CA ALA A 387 -13.28 -15.97 15.23
C ALA A 387 -13.42 -14.52 14.75
N VAL A 388 -13.73 -14.31 13.47
CA VAL A 388 -13.82 -12.98 12.82
C VAL A 388 -15.10 -12.76 12.00
N ALA A 389 -15.96 -13.77 11.86
CA ALA A 389 -17.13 -13.76 10.98
C ALA A 389 -18.15 -12.63 11.23
N GLY A 390 -18.17 -12.05 12.44
CA GLY A 390 -19.06 -10.96 12.84
C GLY A 390 -18.41 -9.59 12.95
N ASP A 391 -17.09 -9.48 12.70
CA ASP A 391 -16.34 -8.23 12.84
C ASP A 391 -15.54 -7.98 11.55
N GLU A 392 -16.14 -7.21 10.63
CA GLU A 392 -15.50 -6.83 9.36
C GLU A 392 -14.17 -6.10 9.56
N TYR A 393 -14.00 -5.37 10.68
CA TYR A 393 -12.76 -4.66 10.96
C TYR A 393 -11.66 -5.63 11.41
N ALA A 394 -11.98 -6.56 12.30
CA ALA A 394 -11.05 -7.61 12.70
C ALA A 394 -10.64 -8.48 11.50
N LEU A 395 -11.61 -8.89 10.68
CA LEU A 395 -11.37 -9.63 9.44
C LEU A 395 -10.44 -8.87 8.50
N ALA A 396 -10.74 -7.60 8.21
CA ALA A 396 -9.92 -6.76 7.34
C ALA A 396 -8.51 -6.56 7.91
N LEU A 397 -8.36 -6.37 9.22
CA LEU A 397 -7.06 -6.23 9.88
C LEU A 397 -6.23 -7.50 9.79
N CYS A 398 -6.83 -8.67 10.02
CA CYS A 398 -6.15 -9.96 9.84
C CYS A 398 -5.63 -10.12 8.41
N ILE A 399 -6.44 -9.79 7.40
CA ILE A 399 -6.03 -9.86 5.99
C ILE A 399 -4.94 -8.82 5.70
N LYS A 400 -5.09 -7.56 6.13
CA LYS A 400 -4.07 -6.49 5.95
C LYS A 400 -2.69 -6.89 6.45
N CYS A 401 -2.65 -7.59 7.58
CA CYS A 401 -1.40 -7.95 8.25
C CYS A 401 -0.78 -9.25 7.74
N CYS A 402 -1.49 -10.01 6.91
CA CYS A 402 -1.02 -11.33 6.50
C CYS A 402 0.15 -11.25 5.49
N PRO A 403 1.03 -12.26 5.44
CA PRO A 403 2.17 -12.29 4.52
C PRO A 403 1.83 -12.08 3.04
N TRP A 404 0.65 -12.50 2.59
CA TRP A 404 0.17 -12.24 1.23
C TRP A 404 0.08 -10.74 0.90
N MET A 405 -0.39 -9.90 1.84
CA MET A 405 -0.43 -8.44 1.65
C MET A 405 0.94 -7.77 1.65
N ALA A 406 1.97 -8.42 2.18
CA ALA A 406 3.32 -7.87 2.30
C ALA A 406 4.21 -8.11 1.06
N ARG A 407 3.71 -8.77 0.00
CA ARG A 407 4.48 -9.11 -1.20
C ARG A 407 3.93 -8.44 -2.46
N SER A 408 4.81 -8.08 -3.39
CA SER A 408 4.43 -7.31 -4.59
C SER A 408 3.57 -8.09 -5.58
N TRP A 409 3.90 -9.35 -5.89
CA TRP A 409 3.14 -10.19 -6.83
C TRP A 409 1.67 -10.40 -6.43
N PRO A 410 1.36 -10.77 -5.16
CA PRO A 410 0.00 -10.83 -4.62
C PRO A 410 -0.91 -9.63 -4.91
N LEU A 411 -0.36 -8.45 -5.17
CA LEU A 411 -1.17 -7.30 -5.55
C LEU A 411 -1.95 -7.56 -6.84
N GLN A 412 -1.33 -8.14 -7.87
CA GLN A 412 -2.02 -8.48 -9.13
C GLN A 412 -3.07 -9.56 -8.91
N GLU A 413 -2.72 -10.57 -8.13
CA GLU A 413 -3.58 -11.72 -7.81
C GLU A 413 -4.89 -11.26 -7.17
N GLY A 414 -4.80 -10.32 -6.22
CA GLY A 414 -5.95 -9.75 -5.53
C GLY A 414 -6.68 -8.67 -6.33
N ALA A 415 -5.94 -7.81 -7.04
CA ALA A 415 -6.53 -6.63 -7.66
C ALA A 415 -7.24 -6.89 -8.98
N LEU A 416 -6.80 -7.91 -9.73
CA LEU A 416 -7.35 -8.26 -11.04
C LEU A 416 -8.41 -9.36 -10.94
N GLY A 417 -8.40 -10.16 -9.87
CA GLY A 417 -9.32 -11.27 -9.68
C GLY A 417 -10.80 -10.85 -9.62
N GLN A 418 -11.67 -11.55 -10.36
CA GLN A 418 -13.12 -11.30 -10.33
C GLN A 418 -13.72 -11.69 -8.97
N ASN A 419 -13.47 -12.92 -8.53
CA ASN A 419 -13.95 -13.47 -7.26
C ASN A 419 -12.76 -13.97 -6.42
N LEU A 420 -12.34 -13.18 -5.44
CA LEU A 420 -11.20 -13.52 -4.58
C LEU A 420 -11.68 -14.22 -3.31
N TYR A 421 -11.20 -15.45 -3.12
CA TYR A 421 -11.49 -16.27 -1.97
C TYR A 421 -10.25 -16.39 -1.10
N MET A 422 -10.43 -16.25 0.20
CA MET A 422 -9.38 -16.48 1.19
C MET A 422 -9.61 -17.81 1.89
N ARG A 423 -8.59 -18.68 1.92
CA ARG A 423 -8.66 -19.95 2.65
C ARG A 423 -8.30 -19.76 4.12
N PHE A 424 -9.32 -19.83 4.98
CA PHE A 424 -9.18 -19.92 6.45
C PHE A 424 -8.88 -21.36 6.87
N LYS A 425 -8.69 -21.58 8.17
CA LYS A 425 -8.45 -22.91 8.74
C LYS A 425 -9.53 -23.92 8.35
N ASP A 426 -10.78 -23.53 8.46
CA ASP A 426 -11.95 -24.39 8.30
C ASP A 426 -12.61 -24.27 6.92
N ARG A 427 -12.65 -23.07 6.33
CA ARG A 427 -13.39 -22.81 5.08
C ARG A 427 -12.75 -21.76 4.18
N SER A 428 -13.24 -21.69 2.95
CA SER A 428 -12.88 -20.63 2.01
C SER A 428 -13.98 -19.57 2.01
N VAL A 429 -13.61 -18.29 2.07
CA VAL A 429 -14.57 -17.17 2.16
C VAL A 429 -14.31 -16.17 1.04
N LEU A 430 -15.38 -15.79 0.33
CA LEU A 430 -15.35 -14.74 -0.69
C LEU A 430 -15.15 -13.38 -0.03
N LEU A 431 -14.17 -12.62 -0.51
CA LEU A 431 -13.97 -11.24 -0.09
C LEU A 431 -14.99 -10.34 -0.79
N THR A 432 -15.94 -9.81 -0.02
CA THR A 432 -16.95 -8.85 -0.51
C THR A 432 -16.30 -7.50 -0.82
N SER A 433 -16.96 -6.67 -1.64
CA SER A 433 -16.46 -5.32 -1.96
C SER A 433 -16.22 -4.45 -0.71
N SER A 434 -17.04 -4.63 0.35
CA SER A 434 -16.83 -3.99 1.66
C SER A 434 -15.47 -4.36 2.26
N ILE A 435 -15.16 -5.66 2.32
CA ILE A 435 -13.88 -6.14 2.85
C ILE A 435 -12.72 -5.71 1.96
N TYR A 436 -12.84 -5.78 0.63
CA TYR A 436 -11.84 -5.27 -0.30
C TYR A 436 -11.44 -3.82 -0.01
N HIS A 437 -12.44 -2.94 0.07
CA HIS A 437 -12.23 -1.53 0.37
C HIS A 437 -11.59 -1.35 1.75
N ARG A 438 -12.07 -2.08 2.77
CA ARG A 438 -11.49 -2.00 4.12
C ARG A 438 -10.06 -2.47 4.18
N VAL A 439 -9.71 -3.56 3.48
CA VAL A 439 -8.35 -4.13 3.40
C VAL A 439 -7.40 -3.18 2.68
N GLY A 440 -7.90 -2.32 1.80
CA GLY A 440 -7.05 -1.53 0.91
C GLY A 440 -6.40 -2.48 -0.09
N LEU A 441 -7.22 -3.18 -0.86
CA LEU A 441 -6.82 -3.83 -2.10
C LEU A 441 -7.49 -3.07 -3.25
N PRO A 442 -6.79 -2.83 -4.36
CA PRO A 442 -7.43 -2.19 -5.50
C PRO A 442 -8.42 -3.19 -6.08
N SER A 443 -9.54 -2.70 -6.59
CA SER A 443 -10.38 -3.51 -7.47
C SER A 443 -10.22 -2.95 -8.87
N PHE A 444 -9.39 -3.59 -9.68
CA PHE A 444 -9.26 -3.29 -11.11
C PHE A 444 -10.02 -4.33 -11.94
N ARG A 445 -11.13 -4.85 -11.38
CA ARG A 445 -12.01 -5.82 -12.05
C ARG A 445 -12.41 -5.27 -13.41
N MET A 446 -11.94 -5.94 -14.46
CA MET A 446 -12.15 -5.49 -15.84
C MET A 446 -13.63 -5.28 -16.16
N LEU A 447 -14.55 -6.07 -15.58
CA LEU A 447 -15.99 -5.96 -15.81
C LEU A 447 -16.64 -4.73 -15.15
N GLU A 448 -16.18 -4.31 -13.96
CA GLU A 448 -16.65 -3.07 -13.31
C GLU A 448 -16.20 -1.84 -14.12
N HIS A 449 -15.02 -1.90 -14.74
CA HIS A 449 -14.48 -0.82 -15.57
C HIS A 449 -15.29 -0.61 -16.88
N TYR A 450 -15.87 -1.67 -17.45
CA TYR A 450 -16.77 -1.57 -18.62
C TYR A 450 -18.19 -1.11 -18.27
N GLN A 451 -18.63 -1.27 -17.01
CA GLN A 451 -19.94 -0.79 -16.54
C GLN A 451 -19.98 0.72 -16.26
N GLN A 452 -18.83 1.38 -16.15
CA GLN A 452 -18.73 2.81 -15.85
C GLN A 452 -18.98 3.76 -17.04
N PHE A 453 -19.40 3.25 -18.22
CA PHE A 453 -20.03 4.10 -19.24
C PHE A 453 -21.51 4.30 -18.88
N PRO A 454 -21.91 5.48 -18.39
CA PRO A 454 -23.10 5.61 -17.56
C PRO A 454 -24.37 5.67 -18.42
N THR A 455 -25.37 4.88 -18.03
CA THR A 455 -26.77 5.28 -18.25
C THR A 455 -27.32 5.74 -16.89
N ILE A 456 -27.63 7.04 -16.82
CA ILE A 456 -28.46 7.74 -15.83
C ILE A 456 -27.76 8.28 -14.56
N LEU A 457 -28.03 9.57 -14.37
CA LEU A 457 -27.72 10.47 -13.28
C LEU A 457 -28.33 10.01 -11.94
N GLU A 458 -27.58 9.30 -11.12
CA GLU A 458 -27.66 9.44 -9.67
C GLU A 458 -26.36 10.13 -9.23
N GLU A 459 -26.42 10.94 -8.16
CA GLU A 459 -25.26 11.66 -7.61
C GLU A 459 -24.11 10.68 -7.32
N GLY A 460 -23.27 10.46 -8.32
CA GLY A 460 -22.18 9.51 -8.26
C GLY A 460 -21.18 9.94 -7.18
N PRO A 461 -20.44 9.01 -6.59
CA PRO A 461 -19.31 9.36 -5.73
C PRO A 461 -18.40 10.33 -6.51
N ILE A 462 -18.08 11.45 -5.88
CA ILE A 462 -17.17 12.46 -6.42
C ILE A 462 -15.90 11.74 -6.91
N PRO A 463 -15.41 12.02 -8.15
CA PRO A 463 -14.21 11.36 -8.68
C PRO A 463 -13.08 11.41 -7.67
N SER A 464 -12.44 10.27 -7.40
CA SER A 464 -11.27 10.23 -6.52
C SER A 464 -10.20 11.16 -7.10
N PRO A 465 -9.58 12.05 -6.29
CA PRO A 465 -8.50 12.90 -6.76
C PRO A 465 -7.19 12.12 -6.99
N THR A 466 -7.16 10.81 -6.74
CA THR A 466 -5.97 9.95 -6.91
C THR A 466 -5.90 9.40 -8.33
N THR A 467 -4.71 9.49 -8.95
CA THR A 467 -4.45 8.80 -10.21
C THR A 467 -4.23 7.31 -9.95
N ARG A 468 -4.46 6.48 -10.98
CA ARG A 468 -4.14 5.04 -10.92
C ARG A 468 -2.67 4.81 -10.57
N LEU A 469 -1.77 5.68 -11.03
CA LEU A 469 -0.37 5.67 -10.62
C LEU A 469 -0.21 5.79 -9.10
N SER A 470 -0.85 6.77 -8.46
CA SER A 470 -0.77 6.95 -7.00
C SER A 470 -1.28 5.72 -6.24
N GLU A 471 -2.42 5.16 -6.66
CA GLU A 471 -3.00 3.99 -6.00
C GLU A 471 -2.11 2.75 -6.11
N VAL A 472 -1.58 2.49 -7.31
CA VAL A 472 -0.67 1.36 -7.56
C VAL A 472 0.67 1.57 -6.87
N TRP A 473 1.21 2.79 -6.90
CA TRP A 473 2.46 3.14 -6.23
C TRP A 473 2.35 2.87 -4.73
N ASP A 474 1.32 3.41 -4.08
CA ASP A 474 1.13 3.30 -2.63
C ASP A 474 0.85 1.85 -2.22
N SER A 475 0.18 1.08 -3.09
CA SER A 475 -0.01 -0.35 -2.91
C SER A 475 1.28 -1.15 -2.98
N LEU A 476 2.29 -0.71 -3.76
CA LEU A 476 3.55 -1.41 -3.99
C LEU A 476 4.69 -0.93 -3.08
N ALA A 477 4.73 0.35 -2.71
CA ALA A 477 5.83 0.99 -1.99
C ALA A 477 6.16 0.26 -0.67
N ASN A 478 5.13 -0.24 0.01
CA ASN A 478 5.28 -0.95 1.29
C ASN A 478 5.33 -2.49 1.16
N ARG A 479 5.30 -3.01 -0.08
CA ARG A 479 5.41 -4.44 -0.36
C ARG A 479 6.85 -4.83 -0.64
N SER A 480 7.17 -6.08 -0.37
CA SER A 480 8.49 -6.65 -0.61
C SER A 480 8.48 -7.62 -1.79
N SER A 481 9.59 -7.66 -2.53
CA SER A 481 9.85 -8.70 -3.52
C SER A 481 11.23 -9.33 -3.29
N THR A 482 11.32 -10.65 -3.48
CA THR A 482 12.59 -11.37 -3.60
C THR A 482 13.16 -11.28 -5.02
N MET A 483 12.30 -10.99 -6.00
CA MET A 483 12.66 -10.77 -7.40
C MET A 483 12.39 -9.30 -7.72
N THR A 484 13.33 -8.41 -7.37
CA THR A 484 13.17 -6.97 -7.57
C THR A 484 13.18 -6.57 -9.05
N GLU A 485 13.77 -7.41 -9.92
CA GLU A 485 13.78 -7.22 -11.37
C GLU A 485 12.40 -7.29 -12.02
N ASP A 486 11.43 -7.93 -11.36
CA ASP A 486 10.05 -8.08 -11.83
C ASP A 486 9.17 -6.87 -11.49
N LEU A 487 9.60 -6.01 -10.54
CA LEU A 487 8.79 -4.87 -10.09
C LEU A 487 8.35 -3.93 -11.23
N PRO A 488 9.18 -3.61 -12.25
CA PRO A 488 8.74 -2.83 -13.41
C PRO A 488 7.60 -3.49 -14.18
N ALA A 489 7.62 -4.82 -14.33
CA ALA A 489 6.54 -5.56 -14.99
C ALA A 489 5.26 -5.51 -14.16
N ILE A 490 5.41 -5.66 -12.83
CA ILE A 490 4.26 -5.56 -11.92
C ILE A 490 3.59 -4.19 -12.04
N LEU A 491 4.39 -3.13 -11.97
CA LEU A 491 3.91 -1.75 -12.12
C LEU A 491 3.27 -1.52 -13.49
N ALA A 492 3.93 -1.92 -14.59
CA ALA A 492 3.42 -1.76 -15.95
C ALA A 492 2.02 -2.37 -16.12
N THR A 493 1.87 -3.64 -15.76
CA THR A 493 0.59 -4.35 -15.78
C THR A 493 -0.49 -3.61 -14.99
N MET A 494 -0.16 -3.18 -13.77
CA MET A 494 -1.12 -2.56 -12.88
C MET A 494 -1.55 -1.16 -13.37
N LEU A 495 -0.75 -0.53 -14.23
CA LEU A 495 -1.07 0.71 -14.96
C LEU A 495 -1.70 0.46 -16.33
N ASP A 496 -2.10 -0.77 -16.65
CA ASP A 496 -2.67 -1.15 -17.95
C ASP A 496 -1.71 -0.86 -19.12
N ARG A 497 -0.46 -1.31 -18.96
CA ARG A 497 0.62 -1.22 -19.95
C ARG A 497 1.24 -2.60 -20.20
N SER A 498 1.89 -2.76 -21.35
CA SER A 498 2.59 -3.98 -21.71
C SER A 498 3.84 -4.18 -20.86
N ALA A 499 3.82 -5.19 -19.98
CA ALA A 499 5.00 -5.61 -19.22
C ALA A 499 6.15 -6.03 -20.15
N GLU A 500 5.83 -6.67 -21.28
CA GLU A 500 6.83 -7.11 -22.27
C GLU A 500 7.59 -5.94 -22.88
N GLU A 501 6.88 -4.90 -23.33
CA GLU A 501 7.50 -3.71 -23.90
C GLU A 501 8.41 -3.02 -22.89
N ILE A 502 7.94 -2.87 -21.65
CA ILE A 502 8.70 -2.23 -20.57
C ILE A 502 9.93 -3.06 -20.19
N LEU A 503 9.81 -4.38 -20.09
CA LEU A 503 10.96 -5.25 -19.79
C LEU A 503 11.97 -5.32 -20.94
N GLY A 504 11.52 -5.15 -22.19
CA GLY A 504 12.36 -5.04 -23.37
C GLY A 504 13.26 -3.79 -23.39
N LEU A 505 12.90 -2.75 -22.62
CA LEU A 505 13.74 -1.57 -22.44
C LEU A 505 14.91 -1.85 -21.49
N ARG A 506 16.01 -1.13 -21.72
CA ARG A 506 17.14 -1.06 -20.76
C ARG A 506 16.61 -0.61 -19.39
N GLY A 507 17.12 -1.21 -18.31
CA GLY A 507 16.64 -1.00 -16.94
C GLY A 507 16.51 0.47 -16.51
N ASP A 508 17.46 1.31 -16.94
CA ASP A 508 17.52 2.74 -16.65
C ASP A 508 16.45 3.59 -17.39
N ARG A 509 15.76 3.00 -18.38
CA ARG A 509 14.71 3.64 -19.18
C ARG A 509 13.29 3.23 -18.78
N ARG A 510 13.13 2.12 -18.03
CA ARG A 510 11.82 1.52 -17.73
C ARG A 510 10.89 2.45 -16.96
N MET A 511 11.35 3.00 -15.84
CA MET A 511 10.54 3.93 -15.02
C MET A 511 10.18 5.20 -15.77
N LYS A 512 11.11 5.75 -16.56
CA LYS A 512 10.82 6.92 -17.39
C LYS A 512 9.74 6.60 -18.43
N ALA A 513 9.81 5.45 -19.10
CA ALA A 513 8.79 5.06 -20.06
C ALA A 513 7.40 4.96 -19.43
N LEU A 514 7.30 4.39 -18.22
CA LEU A 514 6.03 4.32 -17.47
C LEU A 514 5.50 5.71 -17.11
N LEU A 515 6.32 6.57 -16.52
CA LEU A 515 5.90 7.90 -16.08
C LEU A 515 5.52 8.83 -17.26
N LYS A 516 6.08 8.61 -18.46
CA LYS A 516 5.75 9.36 -19.67
C LYS A 516 4.35 9.08 -20.22
N MET A 517 3.78 7.93 -19.87
CA MET A 517 2.46 7.51 -20.35
C MET A 517 1.32 8.03 -19.46
N GLU A 518 1.64 8.75 -18.38
CA GLU A 518 0.67 9.39 -17.49
C GLU A 518 0.39 10.82 -17.96
N GLU A 519 -0.84 11.29 -17.77
CA GLU A 519 -1.20 12.68 -18.05
C GLU A 519 -0.66 13.64 -16.97
N THR A 520 -0.71 13.19 -15.72
CA THR A 520 -0.24 13.93 -14.56
C THR A 520 0.58 13.06 -13.61
N LEU A 521 1.52 13.69 -12.90
CA LEU A 521 2.39 13.05 -11.91
C LEU A 521 2.31 13.80 -10.58
N PRO A 522 2.22 13.10 -9.45
CA PRO A 522 2.36 13.70 -8.12
C PRO A 522 3.75 14.34 -7.93
N LEU A 523 3.79 15.55 -7.35
CA LEU A 523 5.06 16.20 -6.96
C LEU A 523 5.89 15.31 -6.03
N ALA A 524 5.22 14.50 -5.21
CA ALA A 524 5.82 13.54 -4.30
C ALA A 524 6.74 12.50 -4.96
N MET A 525 6.70 12.36 -6.30
CA MET A 525 7.64 11.52 -7.04
C MET A 525 9.09 11.97 -6.91
N PHE A 526 9.33 13.29 -6.81
CA PHE A 526 10.68 13.81 -6.60
C PHE A 526 11.23 13.56 -5.20
N TYR A 527 10.39 13.10 -4.26
CA TYR A 527 10.79 12.81 -2.89
C TYR A 527 11.20 11.36 -2.67
N GLN A 528 10.96 10.51 -3.67
CA GLN A 528 11.24 9.08 -3.59
C GLN A 528 12.73 8.78 -3.72
N PRO A 529 13.21 7.68 -3.11
CA PRO A 529 14.51 7.12 -3.42
C PRO A 529 14.72 7.03 -4.93
N ASN A 530 15.87 7.52 -5.38
CA ASN A 530 16.15 7.70 -6.79
C ASN A 530 17.64 7.51 -7.08
N SER A 531 17.90 7.24 -8.35
CA SER A 531 19.22 7.16 -8.94
C SER A 531 19.39 8.26 -10.00
N LEU A 532 20.60 8.80 -10.15
CA LEU A 532 20.92 9.75 -11.22
C LEU A 532 21.52 9.03 -12.42
N VAL A 533 20.72 8.84 -13.48
CA VAL A 533 21.20 8.25 -14.74
C VAL A 533 21.65 9.36 -15.66
N ALA A 534 22.94 9.42 -15.97
CA ALA A 534 23.55 10.52 -16.74
C ALA A 534 23.23 11.92 -16.16
N GLY A 535 23.17 12.04 -14.82
CA GLY A 535 22.84 13.30 -14.14
C GLY A 535 21.35 13.66 -14.11
N ARG A 536 20.46 12.71 -14.44
CA ARG A 536 19.01 12.97 -14.53
C ARG A 536 18.23 12.12 -13.54
N TRP A 537 17.20 12.72 -12.96
CA TRP A 537 16.28 12.07 -12.04
C TRP A 537 15.68 10.79 -12.66
N ASN A 538 15.74 9.70 -11.89
CA ASN A 538 15.09 8.43 -12.19
C ASN A 538 14.65 7.79 -10.86
N PRO A 539 13.36 7.82 -10.51
CA PRO A 539 12.89 7.25 -9.26
C PRO A 539 13.06 5.73 -9.27
N ASN A 540 13.35 5.16 -8.10
CA ASN A 540 13.36 3.73 -7.91
C ASN A 540 11.93 3.18 -8.06
N VAL A 541 11.79 1.98 -8.59
CA VAL A 541 10.49 1.31 -8.78
C VAL A 541 9.84 1.06 -7.41
N PRO A 542 8.53 1.26 -7.20
CA PRO A 542 7.89 1.05 -5.89
C PRO A 542 8.05 -0.40 -5.41
N GLY A 543 8.37 -0.56 -4.11
CA GLY A 543 8.68 -1.84 -3.47
C GLY A 543 10.14 -2.29 -3.58
N SER A 544 10.99 -1.52 -4.27
CA SER A 544 12.43 -1.82 -4.38
C SER A 544 13.27 -1.21 -3.25
N ASP A 545 12.77 -0.17 -2.58
CA ASP A 545 13.51 0.57 -1.57
C ASP A 545 12.63 0.81 -0.32
N PRO A 546 13.08 0.41 0.88
CA PRO A 546 12.30 0.57 2.12
C PRO A 546 12.11 2.03 2.56
N GLY A 547 12.80 2.99 1.93
CA GLY A 547 12.62 4.42 2.14
C GLY A 547 11.55 5.06 1.25
N GLN A 548 10.84 4.28 0.42
CA GLN A 548 9.74 4.78 -0.39
C GLN A 548 8.54 5.17 0.48
N THR A 549 7.82 6.20 0.01
CA THR A 549 6.65 6.78 0.69
C THR A 549 5.48 6.91 -0.28
N SER A 550 4.35 7.42 0.22
CA SER A 550 3.17 7.67 -0.62
C SER A 550 3.45 8.71 -1.70
N ALA A 551 2.91 8.47 -2.89
CA ALA A 551 2.97 9.34 -4.05
C ALA A 551 1.62 10.01 -4.32
N HIS A 552 1.13 10.83 -3.38
CA HIS A 552 -0.19 11.46 -3.49
C HIS A 552 -0.13 12.85 -4.15
N PRO A 553 -1.09 13.22 -5.02
CA PRO A 553 -1.16 14.56 -5.65
C PRO A 553 -1.48 15.72 -4.69
N HIS A 554 -1.63 15.45 -3.38
CA HIS A 554 -2.02 16.47 -2.38
C HIS A 554 -0.95 17.56 -2.29
N PHE A 555 0.32 17.16 -2.38
CA PHE A 555 1.46 18.06 -2.26
C PHE A 555 1.71 18.90 -3.51
N GLY A 556 1.07 18.54 -4.62
CA GLY A 556 1.26 19.17 -5.92
C GLY A 556 1.13 18.15 -7.03
N GLU A 557 0.75 18.63 -8.21
CA GLU A 557 0.53 17.83 -9.39
C GLU A 557 1.24 18.47 -10.60
N LEU A 558 1.93 17.63 -11.36
CA LEU A 558 2.72 17.99 -12.52
C LEU A 558 2.03 17.46 -13.77
N ARG A 559 1.77 18.33 -14.75
CA ARG A 559 1.30 17.90 -16.06
C ARG A 559 2.47 17.38 -16.89
N VAL A 560 2.31 16.21 -17.50
CA VAL A 560 3.32 15.61 -18.38
C VAL A 560 3.20 16.24 -19.77
N THR A 561 4.32 16.72 -20.32
CA THR A 561 4.38 17.33 -21.65
C THR A 561 5.62 16.89 -22.42
N GLN A 562 5.67 17.14 -23.73
CA GLN A 562 6.84 16.84 -24.56
C GLN A 562 8.11 17.60 -24.14
N GLU A 563 7.95 18.78 -23.52
CA GLU A 563 9.06 19.62 -23.06
C GLU A 563 9.59 19.23 -21.67
N GLY A 564 8.81 18.46 -20.90
CA GLY A 564 9.11 18.14 -19.50
C GLY A 564 7.85 18.13 -18.64
N LEU A 565 8.02 18.36 -17.34
CA LEU A 565 6.92 18.34 -16.37
C LEU A 565 6.54 19.76 -15.97
N ILE A 566 5.27 20.11 -16.07
CA ILE A 566 4.78 21.46 -15.75
C ILE A 566 4.03 21.44 -14.42
N LEU A 567 4.54 22.15 -13.43
CA LEU A 567 3.89 22.36 -12.14
C LEU A 567 3.05 23.65 -12.16
N GLY A 568 1.77 23.54 -11.83
CA GLY A 568 0.92 24.69 -11.55
C GLY A 568 1.13 25.19 -10.12
N THR A 569 1.59 26.42 -9.94
CA THR A 569 1.93 26.98 -8.61
C THR A 569 0.72 27.14 -7.69
N ARG A 570 -0.50 27.29 -8.25
CA ARG A 570 -1.76 27.38 -7.49
C ARG A 570 -2.22 26.06 -6.86
N SER A 571 -1.55 24.96 -7.18
CA SER A 571 -1.95 23.60 -6.77
C SER A 571 -1.09 23.04 -5.63
N LEU A 572 -0.14 23.80 -5.09
CA LEU A 572 0.69 23.38 -3.96
C LEU A 572 -0.10 23.45 -2.66
N ARG A 573 -0.36 22.29 -2.03
CA ARG A 573 -0.94 22.22 -0.68
C ARG A 573 0.05 21.57 0.27
N ASP A 574 0.16 22.11 1.47
CA ASP A 574 1.12 21.67 2.50
C ASP A 574 2.56 21.51 1.93
N THR A 575 2.91 22.33 0.94
CA THR A 575 4.23 22.37 0.30
C THR A 575 4.71 23.80 0.22
N SER A 576 5.84 24.06 0.87
CA SER A 576 6.53 25.34 0.83
C SER A 576 7.49 25.35 -0.35
N ALA A 577 7.48 26.43 -1.15
CA ALA A 577 8.40 26.62 -2.27
C ALA A 577 9.32 27.81 -1.97
N ILE A 578 10.60 27.54 -1.75
CA ILE A 578 11.58 28.52 -1.26
C ILE A 578 12.75 28.62 -2.24
N ILE A 579 13.02 29.84 -2.73
CA ILE A 579 14.20 30.15 -3.54
C ILE A 579 15.32 30.61 -2.62
N VAL A 580 16.51 30.05 -2.83
CA VAL A 580 17.74 30.39 -2.13
C VAL A 580 18.73 30.95 -3.14
N HIS A 581 19.23 32.16 -2.89
CA HIS A 581 20.26 32.78 -3.72
C HIS A 581 21.64 32.23 -3.36
N GLY A 582 21.96 31.06 -3.92
CA GLY A 582 23.23 30.36 -3.78
C GLY A 582 23.03 28.86 -3.95
N GLU A 583 24.13 28.12 -3.82
CA GLU A 583 24.09 26.66 -3.74
C GLU A 583 24.52 26.21 -2.35
N PRO A 584 23.61 25.62 -1.55
CA PRO A 584 23.98 25.05 -0.26
C PRO A 584 24.94 23.88 -0.41
N ARG A 585 26.16 24.01 0.10
CA ARG A 585 27.24 23.02 -0.04
C ARG A 585 27.33 22.01 1.12
N SER A 586 26.67 22.30 2.24
CA SER A 586 26.62 21.42 3.41
C SER A 586 25.52 20.36 3.26
N ASP A 587 25.73 19.18 3.86
CA ASP A 587 24.68 18.17 4.03
C ASP A 587 23.61 18.60 5.04
N HIS A 588 23.96 19.51 5.96
CA HIS A 588 23.08 20.05 7.00
C HIS A 588 23.20 21.56 7.10
N PHE A 589 22.08 22.28 6.96
CA PHE A 589 22.05 23.74 7.00
C PHE A 589 20.65 24.25 7.38
N THR A 590 20.55 25.55 7.66
CA THR A 590 19.30 26.22 8.01
C THR A 590 18.90 27.23 6.94
N LEU A 591 17.63 27.24 6.54
CA LEU A 591 17.03 28.28 5.70
C LEU A 591 16.20 29.21 6.57
N GLU A 592 16.44 30.51 6.46
CA GLU A 592 15.66 31.54 7.14
C GLU A 592 14.93 32.39 6.10
N VAL A 593 13.60 32.35 6.14
CA VAL A 593 12.72 33.07 5.21
C VAL A 593 11.96 34.14 5.96
N ASN A 594 12.18 35.41 5.62
CA ASN A 594 11.50 36.52 6.28
C ASN A 594 10.03 36.57 5.86
N GLY A 595 9.12 36.60 6.84
CA GLY A 595 7.70 36.85 6.60
C GLY A 595 7.40 38.34 6.40
N ALA A 596 6.26 38.65 5.77
CA ALA A 596 5.79 40.03 5.59
C ALA A 596 5.55 40.76 6.93
N ASP A 597 5.30 39.99 8.01
CA ASP A 597 4.95 40.49 9.34
C ASP A 597 6.17 40.63 10.27
N GLY A 598 7.39 40.38 9.77
CA GLY A 598 8.64 40.47 10.54
C GLY A 598 8.99 39.22 11.35
N GLU A 599 8.09 38.25 11.51
CA GLU A 599 8.42 36.91 12.03
C GLU A 599 8.96 36.03 10.90
N GLY A 600 10.28 35.77 10.92
CA GLY A 600 10.95 34.87 9.98
C GLY A 600 10.70 33.39 10.31
N MET A 601 10.53 32.57 9.28
CA MET A 601 10.37 31.11 9.38
C MET A 601 11.73 30.44 9.21
N ARG A 602 12.08 29.49 10.08
CA ARG A 602 13.33 28.72 9.97
C ARG A 602 13.10 27.24 9.67
N TYR A 603 13.86 26.73 8.71
CA TYR A 603 13.83 25.33 8.27
C TYR A 603 15.21 24.71 8.43
N SER A 604 15.31 23.63 9.18
CA SER A 604 16.52 22.79 9.19
C SER A 604 16.43 21.79 8.05
N ILE A 605 17.48 21.75 7.23
CA ILE A 605 17.56 20.99 6.00
C ILE A 605 18.66 19.94 6.11
N SER A 606 18.36 18.73 5.62
CA SER A 606 19.33 17.67 5.39
C SER A 606 19.24 17.13 3.97
N GLN A 607 20.39 17.02 3.30
CA GLN A 607 20.50 16.57 1.92
C GLN A 607 21.72 15.63 1.75
N ASP A 608 21.81 14.98 0.59
CA ASP A 608 22.93 14.11 0.23
C ASP A 608 23.83 14.81 -0.81
N SER A 609 24.88 15.50 -0.34
CA SER A 609 25.82 16.23 -1.20
C SER A 609 26.59 15.33 -2.17
N SER A 610 26.70 14.02 -1.89
CA SER A 610 27.41 13.07 -2.75
C SER A 610 26.74 12.88 -4.12
N LYS A 611 25.43 13.16 -4.21
CA LYS A 611 24.66 13.10 -5.46
C LYS A 611 24.72 14.38 -6.29
N VAL A 612 25.23 15.48 -5.74
CA VAL A 612 25.37 16.76 -6.45
C VAL A 612 26.62 16.70 -7.33
N LYS A 613 26.45 16.54 -8.64
CA LYS A 613 27.59 16.54 -9.58
C LYS A 613 28.27 17.92 -9.61
N LYS A 614 29.55 17.97 -9.23
CA LYS A 614 30.45 19.08 -9.57
C LYS A 614 30.56 19.17 -11.11
N GLY A 615 29.89 20.14 -11.73
CA GLY A 615 30.17 20.49 -13.13
C GLY A 615 29.00 20.79 -14.06
N ASP A 616 27.74 20.81 -13.60
CA ASP A 616 26.64 21.35 -14.40
C ASP A 616 26.54 22.85 -14.09
N ASN A 617 26.63 23.72 -15.11
CA ASN A 617 26.68 25.20 -15.02
C ASN A 617 26.04 25.75 -13.74
N ASP A 618 26.90 26.22 -12.83
CA ASP A 618 26.58 26.67 -11.48
C ASP A 618 25.55 27.80 -11.55
N THR A 619 24.26 27.45 -11.45
CA THR A 619 23.20 28.44 -11.35
C THR A 619 23.29 29.07 -9.97
N SER A 620 23.37 30.39 -9.88
CA SER A 620 23.46 31.14 -8.63
C SER A 620 22.25 31.01 -7.68
N LYS A 621 21.28 30.14 -8.00
CA LYS A 621 20.00 29.99 -7.30
C LYS A 621 19.58 28.52 -7.21
N SER A 622 18.99 28.16 -6.07
CA SER A 622 18.40 26.83 -5.81
C SER A 622 16.93 26.98 -5.39
N LEU A 623 16.06 26.08 -5.83
CA LEU A 623 14.65 26.03 -5.44
C LEU A 623 14.40 24.78 -4.59
N PHE A 624 13.80 24.98 -3.42
CA PHE A 624 13.39 23.93 -2.51
C PHE A 624 11.87 23.79 -2.52
N PHE A 625 11.38 22.59 -2.81
CA PHE A 625 10.01 22.19 -2.49
C PHE A 625 10.04 21.37 -1.20
N LEU A 626 9.44 21.89 -0.14
CA LEU A 626 9.41 21.31 1.20
C LEU A 626 7.96 20.92 1.53
N SER A 627 7.62 19.66 1.27
CA SER A 627 6.28 19.13 1.54
C SER A 627 6.18 18.57 2.94
N LYS A 628 5.06 18.78 3.63
CA LYS A 628 4.80 18.16 4.94
C LYS A 628 4.50 16.66 4.85
N LEU A 629 4.95 15.96 3.82
CA LEU A 629 4.88 14.49 3.71
C LEU A 629 5.86 13.90 4.72
N CYS A 630 5.38 13.11 5.68
CA CYS A 630 6.24 12.56 6.72
C CYS A 630 7.31 11.64 6.14
N ALA A 631 8.55 11.84 6.58
CA ALA A 631 9.69 11.07 6.16
C ALA A 631 10.03 9.94 7.13
N THR A 632 11.25 9.44 7.01
CA THR A 632 11.69 8.19 7.65
C THR A 632 11.83 8.23 9.18
N GLY A 633 11.47 9.35 9.83
CA GLY A 633 11.50 9.55 11.26
C GLY A 633 10.83 10.87 11.65
N ALA A 634 10.27 10.94 12.85
CA ALA A 634 9.69 12.17 13.36
C ALA A 634 10.79 13.14 13.88
N PRO A 635 10.65 14.47 13.74
CA PRO A 635 9.64 15.22 12.97
C PRO A 635 10.17 15.64 11.59
N LYS A 636 10.80 14.73 10.83
CA LYS A 636 11.35 15.05 9.50
C LYS A 636 10.30 14.81 8.41
N TYR A 637 10.28 15.72 7.45
CA TYR A 637 9.40 15.72 6.29
C TYR A 637 10.21 15.65 4.99
N HIS A 638 9.56 15.29 3.89
CA HIS A 638 10.18 15.15 2.58
C HIS A 638 10.18 16.44 1.77
N GLY A 639 11.21 16.61 0.96
CA GLY A 639 11.30 17.66 -0.03
C GLY A 639 12.26 17.30 -1.16
N ALA A 640 12.47 18.25 -2.06
CA ALA A 640 13.45 18.15 -3.13
C ALA A 640 14.07 19.51 -3.43
N CYS A 641 15.33 19.47 -3.86
CA CYS A 641 16.13 20.62 -4.26
C CYS A 641 16.36 20.60 -5.78
N PHE A 642 16.29 21.76 -6.41
CA PHE A 642 16.43 21.95 -7.84
C PHE A 642 17.37 23.13 -8.15
N SER A 643 18.17 23.05 -9.22
CA SER A 643 18.81 24.24 -9.81
C SER A 643 17.81 25.07 -10.59
N VAL A 644 18.03 26.38 -10.62
CA VAL A 644 17.19 27.33 -11.37
C VAL A 644 17.96 27.83 -12.58
N ASN A 645 17.61 27.37 -13.79
CA ASN A 645 18.42 27.58 -15.00
C ASN A 645 18.09 28.86 -15.78
N THR A 646 16.81 29.28 -15.89
CA THR A 646 16.44 30.44 -16.73
C THR A 646 15.02 30.94 -16.47
N LEU A 647 14.83 32.26 -16.63
CA LEU A 647 13.55 32.96 -16.68
C LEU A 647 13.28 33.32 -18.15
N GLN A 648 12.23 32.75 -18.78
CA GLN A 648 11.77 33.21 -20.08
C GLN A 648 10.23 33.25 -20.07
N SER A 649 9.66 34.41 -20.42
CA SER A 649 8.23 34.57 -20.72
C SER A 649 7.27 34.12 -19.60
N GLY A 650 7.58 34.42 -18.32
CA GLY A 650 6.71 34.09 -17.18
C GLY A 650 6.72 32.61 -16.76
N ARG A 651 7.71 31.84 -17.21
CA ARG A 651 7.94 30.43 -16.88
C ARG A 651 9.31 30.23 -16.24
N LEU A 652 9.35 29.53 -15.11
CA LEU A 652 10.57 29.21 -14.37
C LEU A 652 11.06 27.81 -14.77
N THR A 653 12.28 27.67 -15.28
CA THR A 653 12.85 26.35 -15.61
C THR A 653 13.79 25.87 -14.52
N ILE A 654 13.51 24.67 -13.99
CA ILE A 654 14.27 24.05 -12.91
C ILE A 654 14.75 22.64 -13.26
N ARG A 655 15.84 22.19 -12.64
CA ARG A 655 16.39 20.84 -12.83
C ARG A 655 16.62 20.17 -11.48
N PHE A 656 16.18 18.91 -11.34
CA PHE A 656 16.30 18.15 -10.09
C PHE A 656 17.77 17.95 -9.71
N LYS A 657 18.12 18.27 -8.45
CA LYS A 657 19.43 18.02 -7.86
C LYS A 657 19.41 16.82 -6.92
N THR A 658 18.60 16.90 -5.87
CA THR A 658 18.58 15.88 -4.81
C THR A 658 17.26 15.88 -4.04
N THR A 659 16.95 14.76 -3.42
CA THR A 659 15.97 14.67 -2.34
C THR A 659 16.47 15.38 -1.10
N VAL A 660 15.55 15.92 -0.32
CA VAL A 660 15.81 16.66 0.91
C VAL A 660 14.90 16.14 2.02
N LEU A 661 15.42 16.12 3.25
CA LEU A 661 14.62 15.97 4.46
C LEU A 661 14.68 17.26 5.27
N TRP A 662 13.55 17.70 5.82
CA TRP A 662 13.45 18.98 6.51
C TRP A 662 12.59 18.93 7.78
N ASN A 663 12.78 19.89 8.68
CA ASN A 663 11.90 20.15 9.81
C ASN A 663 11.89 21.64 10.18
N TYR A 664 10.83 22.07 10.89
CA TYR A 664 10.73 23.45 11.39
C TYR A 664 11.59 23.64 12.64
N LEU A 665 12.25 24.80 12.75
CA LEU A 665 12.92 25.23 13.97
C LEU A 665 12.08 26.33 14.64
N ASP A 666 11.90 26.24 15.96
CA ASP A 666 11.40 27.39 16.72
C ASP A 666 12.29 28.60 16.42
N THR A 667 11.69 29.79 16.28
CA THR A 667 12.42 31.07 16.19
C THR A 667 13.44 31.27 17.32
N LYS A 668 13.37 30.52 18.42
CA LYS A 668 14.34 30.55 19.53
C LYS A 668 15.39 29.44 19.47
N ALA A 669 15.24 28.45 18.60
CA ALA A 669 16.18 27.34 18.49
C ALA A 669 17.43 27.73 17.71
N ASP A 670 18.59 27.23 18.15
CA ASP A 670 19.86 27.45 17.47
C ASP A 670 19.86 26.80 16.07
N PRO A 671 20.39 27.48 15.04
CA PRO A 671 20.46 26.94 13.69
C PRO A 671 21.39 25.73 13.63
N VAL A 672 21.07 24.80 12.74
CA VAL A 672 21.90 23.64 12.44
C VAL A 672 22.76 23.97 11.23
N GLY A 673 24.08 23.95 11.40
CA GLY A 673 25.03 24.22 10.32
C GLY A 673 25.04 25.68 9.85
N GLU A 674 25.34 25.89 8.58
CA GLU A 674 25.33 27.23 7.95
C GLU A 674 23.89 27.76 7.79
N THR A 675 23.68 29.06 8.00
CA THR A 675 22.36 29.69 7.85
C THR A 675 22.30 30.53 6.58
N TYR A 676 21.33 30.23 5.72
CA TYR A 676 21.04 30.98 4.51
C TYR A 676 19.87 31.92 4.77
N THR A 677 20.13 33.23 4.75
CA THR A 677 19.14 34.29 5.03
C THR A 677 18.61 34.96 3.77
N ASN A 678 19.29 34.78 2.63
CA ASN A 678 18.83 35.30 1.34
C ASN A 678 17.84 34.31 0.68
N CYS A 679 16.76 34.03 1.41
CA CYS A 679 15.70 33.13 1.00
C CYS A 679 14.40 33.88 0.77
N GLN A 680 13.66 33.50 -0.27
CA GLN A 680 12.38 34.11 -0.64
C GLN A 680 11.34 33.05 -0.98
N TRP A 681 10.07 33.34 -0.71
CA TRP A 681 8.97 32.51 -1.19
C TRP A 681 8.91 32.58 -2.71
N LEU A 682 8.64 31.44 -3.36
CA LEU A 682 8.45 31.39 -4.82
C LEU A 682 7.34 32.34 -5.28
N GLU A 683 6.32 32.57 -4.45
CA GLU A 683 5.21 33.47 -4.74
C GLU A 683 5.61 34.96 -4.78
N ASP A 684 6.65 35.33 -4.04
CA ASP A 684 7.16 36.71 -3.92
C ASP A 684 8.37 36.97 -4.85
N TYR A 685 8.83 35.93 -5.54
CA TYR A 685 10.06 35.98 -6.32
C TYR A 685 9.96 36.92 -7.53
N GLU A 686 10.90 37.86 -7.64
CA GLU A 686 11.01 38.89 -8.71
C GLU A 686 9.74 39.73 -8.94
N GLY A 687 8.78 39.73 -8.02
CA GLY A 687 7.50 40.47 -8.16
C GLY A 687 6.60 39.99 -9.31
N GLU A 688 6.97 38.91 -10.00
CA GLU A 688 6.23 38.36 -11.13
C GLU A 688 5.33 37.19 -10.70
N LYS A 689 4.09 37.18 -11.19
CA LYS A 689 3.20 36.03 -11.06
C LYS A 689 3.55 34.99 -12.12
N PHE A 690 4.60 34.20 -11.91
CA PHE A 690 4.87 33.03 -12.76
C PHE A 690 3.64 32.14 -12.79
N LYS A 691 3.19 31.77 -13.99
CA LYS A 691 2.00 30.92 -14.13
C LYS A 691 2.34 29.44 -13.97
N GLU A 692 3.57 29.05 -14.33
CA GLU A 692 4.00 27.66 -14.42
C GLU A 692 5.50 27.50 -14.12
N VAL A 693 5.86 26.37 -13.50
CA VAL A 693 7.25 25.94 -13.29
C VAL A 693 7.52 24.71 -14.15
N LEU A 694 8.50 24.78 -15.04
CA LEU A 694 8.95 23.66 -15.86
C LEU A 694 10.08 22.92 -15.17
N VAL A 695 9.85 21.65 -14.87
CA VAL A 695 10.91 20.72 -14.45
C VAL A 695 11.51 20.07 -15.69
N ASP A 696 12.74 20.48 -16.01
CA ASP A 696 13.58 19.87 -17.04
C ASP A 696 14.11 18.52 -16.53
N ILE A 697 13.44 17.44 -16.94
CA ILE A 697 13.92 16.07 -16.74
C ILE A 697 14.90 15.62 -17.85
N GLY A 698 15.23 16.55 -18.77
CA GLY A 698 16.20 16.44 -19.84
C GLY A 698 15.67 15.75 -21.11
N THR A 699 16.05 16.26 -22.28
CA THR A 699 15.88 15.60 -23.59
C THR A 699 16.89 14.45 -23.76
N TYR A 700 16.44 13.22 -23.64
CA TYR A 700 16.60 12.31 -24.77
C TYR A 700 15.18 12.28 -25.30
N ARG A 701 14.95 12.73 -26.54
CA ARG A 701 13.61 12.99 -27.10
C ARG A 701 12.55 12.05 -26.51
N PHE A 702 11.47 12.66 -26.01
CA PHE A 702 10.34 11.96 -25.43
C PHE A 702 9.94 10.76 -26.27
#